data_AF-A0A7X8SLS6-F1
#
_entry.id   AF-A0A7X8SLS6-F1
#
_cell.length_a   1.000
_cell.length_b   1.000
_cell.length_c   1.000
_cell.angle_alpha   90.00
_cell.angle_beta   90.00
_cell.angle_gamma   90.00
#
_symmetry.space_group_name_H-M   'P 1'
#
loop_
_entity.id
_entity.type
_entity.pdbx_description
1 polymer ?
#
loop_
_entity_poly.entity_id
_entity_poly.type
_entity_poly.pdbx_seq_one_letter_code
_entity_poly.pdbx_strand_id
1 'polypeptide(L)'
;MRHYFISLLILPFLSSCVKNSVTKASKENIPASYTDYVDPFIGTSAHGHTFPGATVPFGMVQLSPDTGIEGWDWCSGYHASDNSIMGFSHTHLSGTGGGDYGDILLMPTVGEVKTEPGSKENPDEGYRSRFEQVKEEASPGFYSVFLEDYNVTAELTATTRVGVHRYHFPETEDAHIIVDLKHGISDSARETWFQVTGENEIVGLRRSSGWARDQYVYFVAQFSKPFKSIQGVSAGQTIDNPQNVKGDDVKAVVNFSTKQDEAIVVKVAISGVSVQGARKNLEAEVQDFDFDKVKNQAKTTWNEKLSKIEVEGGDQVNKTIFYTALYHSMIAPNVYMDVDHNYRGMDHKIYKAEGFTNYTLFSLWDTFRATHPLFTLIAPKENNDFIKSMIAKYEQSGQLPIWELSANETGTMIGFHSAPVIADAILKGQGNFDQELAYQALVAAAEDPRRGLNWFNSEGFIPVEKEANAVSKGVEYAYDMWVVAQVAKKLGKTEDYKKYSNRSLNYKNLYDSETGFLRGKNMYGVWDEPFDPMAISLLGAGNYTEGNAWHYNFFAPQDINGLIELHGGDQAFVKKIDDMFSQEAVNDNHMAHDVTGLIGQYAQGNEPSHHVIYLYNYAGEPWKSQARIRQVMDEMYTSERDGLCGNEDCGQMSAWYVFSAMGFYPVNPADGQYAIGSPVFGKVTIHLDNGNDFVIEAENNNVNNTYIQSASFNGSEYDKTFITHNQIETGGVIKLTMGDTPSEWGKEKSARPTSYAVPPSEALSIIDTKEEVFRPYITNKSVIFNSTIDVSLKDVTPEVDIYYTIDGTTPDINSTKFDKPFKLEKSTVVKAIAVNSKGVSSKVSDFEFKKAYFNTGEEYPKLSINYEKNATYDAGNNGILDGVYASDNLRDGKWDGVSKQNLEAIVDLGQPEELHQVSMGFLENTSSWLFLPKKIEFLVSNDGENYTSIGIQETKMPNDHPIISVTRFTEKIAGEYRYVKVIATPFEAIPNWHPGAGNNPWLFSDEIVIE
;
A
#
# COMPACT_ATOMS: atom_id res chain seq x y z
N MET A 1 -66.13 32.90 44.25
CA MET A 1 -67.37 32.83 43.45
C MET A 1 -67.29 31.50 42.68
N ARG A 2 -68.19 30.51 42.84
CA ARG A 2 -69.61 30.48 42.38
C ARG A 2 -69.71 30.87 40.89
N HIS A 3 -70.14 30.04 39.92
CA HIS A 3 -70.87 28.76 39.93
C HIS A 3 -70.56 27.90 38.65
N TYR A 4 -70.56 26.55 38.75
CA TYR A 4 -71.46 25.52 38.10
C TYR A 4 -71.89 25.76 36.63
N PHE A 5 -72.08 24.77 35.74
CA PHE A 5 -72.30 23.30 35.81
C PHE A 5 -71.47 22.57 34.70
N ILE A 6 -71.19 21.25 34.64
CA ILE A 6 -71.58 20.01 35.38
C ILE A 6 -72.94 19.36 35.03
N SER A 7 -73.00 18.48 34.00
CA SER A 7 -73.66 17.14 34.00
C SER A 7 -73.43 16.41 32.65
N LEU A 8 -72.74 15.26 32.58
CA LEU A 8 -73.01 13.89 33.08
C LEU A 8 -73.93 13.01 32.21
N LEU A 9 -73.35 11.92 31.68
CA LEU A 9 -73.89 10.55 31.80
C LEU A 9 -72.68 9.60 32.06
N ILE A 10 -72.60 8.76 33.11
CA ILE A 10 -73.47 7.61 33.54
C ILE A 10 -73.15 6.36 32.68
N LEU A 11 -72.77 5.17 33.19
CA LEU A 11 -72.66 4.57 34.55
C LEU A 11 -71.51 3.47 34.57
N PRO A 12 -71.32 2.50 35.52
CA PRO A 12 -69.99 2.21 36.09
C PRO A 12 -69.61 0.68 36.23
N PHE A 13 -68.58 0.38 37.05
CA PHE A 13 -68.37 -0.82 37.92
C PHE A 13 -68.82 -2.22 37.39
N LEU A 14 -68.00 -3.29 37.34
CA LEU A 14 -67.08 -3.82 38.37
C LEU A 14 -66.41 -5.13 37.89
N SER A 15 -65.15 -5.36 38.30
CA SER A 15 -64.50 -6.67 38.53
C SER A 15 -64.29 -7.68 37.37
N SER A 16 -63.01 -7.90 37.00
CA SER A 16 -62.45 -9.27 36.85
C SER A 16 -60.91 -9.28 36.73
N CYS A 17 -60.27 -10.19 37.47
CA CYS A 17 -58.98 -10.85 37.22
C CYS A 17 -57.92 -10.16 36.32
N VAL A 18 -56.90 -9.57 36.96
CA VAL A 18 -55.57 -9.45 36.34
C VAL A 18 -54.95 -10.85 36.28
N LYS A 19 -54.96 -11.47 35.08
CA LYS A 19 -54.17 -12.67 34.78
C LYS A 19 -52.88 -12.27 34.11
N ASN A 20 -51.77 -12.87 34.55
CA ASN A 20 -50.46 -12.76 33.90
C ASN A 20 -50.57 -13.09 32.41
N SER A 21 -50.43 -12.09 31.54
CA SER A 21 -49.96 -12.29 30.17
C SER A 21 -48.44 -12.28 30.20
N VAL A 22 -47.82 -13.45 30.25
CA VAL A 22 -46.43 -13.61 29.81
C VAL A 22 -46.42 -13.30 28.32
N THR A 23 -46.10 -12.06 27.96
CA THR A 23 -45.73 -11.70 26.60
C THR A 23 -44.44 -12.44 26.29
N LYS A 24 -44.58 -13.58 25.60
CA LYS A 24 -43.45 -14.18 24.87
C LYS A 24 -42.81 -13.06 24.07
N ALA A 25 -41.49 -12.92 24.20
CA ALA A 25 -40.72 -12.13 23.24
C ALA A 25 -41.13 -12.55 21.83
N SER A 26 -41.44 -11.58 20.98
CA SER A 26 -41.54 -11.82 19.55
C SER A 26 -40.25 -12.48 19.10
N LYS A 27 -40.34 -13.57 18.34
CA LYS A 27 -39.19 -14.03 17.56
C LYS A 27 -38.66 -12.83 16.78
N GLU A 28 -37.36 -12.60 16.83
CA GLU A 28 -36.72 -11.66 15.92
C GLU A 28 -37.08 -12.06 14.49
N ASN A 29 -37.44 -11.08 13.66
CA ASN A 29 -37.56 -11.30 12.23
C ASN A 29 -36.14 -11.43 11.68
N ILE A 30 -35.62 -12.66 11.69
CA ILE A 30 -34.44 -13.02 10.89
C ILE A 30 -34.80 -12.65 9.43
N PRO A 31 -34.04 -11.76 8.75
CA PRO A 31 -34.32 -11.43 7.36
C PRO A 31 -34.17 -12.68 6.48
N ALA A 32 -34.80 -12.66 5.31
CA ALA A 32 -34.79 -13.82 4.41
C ALA A 32 -33.44 -14.03 3.73
N SER A 33 -32.54 -13.04 3.77
CA SER A 33 -31.20 -13.08 3.17
C SER A 33 -30.18 -12.27 3.97
N TYR A 34 -28.93 -12.75 4.02
CA TYR A 34 -27.79 -12.00 4.57
C TYR A 34 -27.47 -10.75 3.75
N THR A 35 -27.79 -10.74 2.45
CA THR A 35 -27.60 -9.58 1.58
C THR A 35 -28.48 -8.39 1.97
N ASP A 36 -29.56 -8.61 2.73
CA ASP A 36 -30.45 -7.55 3.21
C ASP A 36 -29.83 -6.72 4.35
N TYR A 37 -28.64 -7.12 4.87
CA TYR A 37 -27.86 -6.33 5.84
C TYR A 37 -26.81 -5.43 5.19
N VAL A 38 -26.36 -5.73 3.97
CA VAL A 38 -25.21 -5.06 3.36
C VAL A 38 -25.60 -3.71 2.77
N ASP A 39 -24.81 -2.69 3.08
CA ASP A 39 -24.93 -1.35 2.49
C ASP A 39 -23.65 -0.97 1.74
N PRO A 40 -23.61 -1.12 0.40
CA PRO A 40 -22.44 -0.75 -0.42
C PRO A 40 -22.07 0.74 -0.42
N PHE A 41 -22.83 1.62 0.26
CA PHE A 41 -22.46 3.03 0.40
C PHE A 41 -21.50 3.29 1.58
N ILE A 42 -21.30 2.36 2.51
CA ILE A 42 -20.35 2.53 3.62
C ILE A 42 -18.92 2.60 3.05
N GLY A 43 -18.19 3.66 3.37
CA GLY A 43 -16.85 3.94 2.82
C GLY A 43 -16.85 4.69 1.48
N THR A 44 -18.01 5.10 0.95
CA THR A 44 -18.09 5.93 -0.27
C THR A 44 -17.93 7.44 -0.01
N SER A 45 -17.68 7.81 1.24
CA SER A 45 -17.43 9.17 1.69
C SER A 45 -16.23 9.22 2.64
N ALA A 46 -15.73 10.43 2.92
CA ALA A 46 -14.47 10.64 3.62
C ALA A 46 -13.35 9.89 2.90
N HIS A 47 -12.56 9.07 3.58
CA HIS A 47 -11.35 8.46 3.00
C HIS A 47 -11.47 6.94 2.86
N GLY A 48 -12.71 6.40 2.79
CA GLY A 48 -12.91 4.95 2.62
C GLY A 48 -12.63 4.42 1.22
N HIS A 49 -12.77 5.27 0.19
CA HIS A 49 -12.54 4.97 -1.23
C HIS A 49 -13.21 3.68 -1.75
N THR A 50 -14.40 3.32 -1.25
CA THR A 50 -15.18 2.21 -1.81
C THR A 50 -16.03 2.69 -3.00
N PHE A 51 -16.73 1.76 -3.68
CA PHE A 51 -17.67 2.08 -4.75
C PHE A 51 -19.01 1.34 -4.54
N PRO A 52 -20.17 1.98 -4.82
CA PRO A 52 -21.49 1.38 -4.56
C PRO A 52 -21.98 0.44 -5.67
N GLY A 53 -21.20 0.28 -6.74
CA GLY A 53 -21.54 -0.48 -7.94
C GLY A 53 -21.81 -1.98 -7.76
N ALA A 54 -22.40 -2.56 -8.81
CA ALA A 54 -22.70 -3.97 -8.88
C ALA A 54 -21.44 -4.82 -9.18
N THR A 55 -21.07 -5.69 -8.25
CA THR A 55 -20.06 -6.73 -8.44
C THR A 55 -20.52 -8.06 -7.84
N VAL A 56 -19.83 -9.15 -8.16
CA VAL A 56 -19.98 -10.48 -7.51
C VAL A 56 -18.69 -10.82 -6.74
N PRO A 57 -18.68 -11.79 -5.81
CA PRO A 57 -17.49 -12.13 -5.04
C PRO A 57 -16.29 -12.41 -5.96
N PHE A 58 -15.19 -11.69 -5.77
CA PHE A 58 -13.96 -11.75 -6.56
C PHE A 58 -14.15 -11.51 -8.08
N GLY A 59 -15.23 -10.81 -8.48
CA GLY A 59 -15.59 -10.56 -9.87
C GLY A 59 -14.50 -9.81 -10.67
N MET A 60 -14.41 -10.09 -11.97
CA MET A 60 -13.60 -9.32 -12.93
C MET A 60 -14.26 -7.99 -13.30
N VAL A 61 -15.60 -7.95 -13.33
CA VAL A 61 -16.39 -6.73 -13.51
C VAL A 61 -16.77 -6.13 -12.16
N GLN A 62 -16.52 -4.84 -12.02
CA GLN A 62 -17.06 -3.98 -10.97
C GLN A 62 -17.84 -2.88 -11.67
N LEU A 63 -19.15 -3.03 -11.84
CA LEU A 63 -19.96 -2.10 -12.64
C LEU A 63 -20.55 -0.99 -11.76
N SER A 64 -19.93 0.19 -11.76
CA SER A 64 -20.20 1.28 -10.81
C SER A 64 -20.42 2.64 -11.51
N PRO A 65 -21.15 3.60 -10.90
CA PRO A 65 -21.12 5.00 -11.27
C PRO A 65 -19.75 5.67 -11.08
N ASP A 66 -19.39 6.53 -12.03
CA ASP A 66 -18.23 7.42 -11.98
C ASP A 66 -18.65 8.87 -11.74
N THR A 67 -18.26 9.50 -10.62
CA THR A 67 -18.53 10.92 -10.31
C THR A 67 -17.28 11.79 -10.50
N GLY A 68 -16.09 11.26 -10.24
CA GLY A 68 -14.79 11.94 -10.41
C GLY A 68 -13.67 10.97 -10.74
N ILE A 69 -12.58 11.49 -11.34
CA ILE A 69 -11.47 10.67 -11.87
C ILE A 69 -10.07 11.13 -11.41
N GLU A 70 -9.99 12.24 -10.68
CA GLU A 70 -8.74 12.87 -10.24
C GLU A 70 -8.84 13.23 -8.76
N GLY A 71 -7.73 13.06 -8.02
CA GLY A 71 -7.67 13.28 -6.58
C GLY A 71 -7.75 11.98 -5.77
N TRP A 72 -7.33 12.07 -4.51
CA TRP A 72 -7.20 10.92 -3.60
C TRP A 72 -8.57 10.31 -3.24
N ASP A 73 -9.55 11.15 -2.86
CA ASP A 73 -10.90 10.70 -2.49
C ASP A 73 -11.68 10.03 -3.64
N TRP A 74 -11.16 10.04 -4.88
CA TRP A 74 -11.77 9.48 -6.10
C TRP A 74 -11.04 8.28 -6.68
N CYS A 75 -10.16 7.60 -5.93
CA CYS A 75 -9.45 6.41 -6.42
C CYS A 75 -10.37 5.25 -6.87
N SER A 76 -11.62 5.22 -6.40
CA SER A 76 -12.67 4.27 -6.80
C SER A 76 -13.67 4.81 -7.84
N GLY A 77 -13.44 5.99 -8.41
CA GLY A 77 -14.34 6.65 -9.37
C GLY A 77 -15.56 7.35 -8.75
N TYR A 78 -15.96 6.98 -7.54
CA TYR A 78 -17.15 7.51 -6.86
C TYR A 78 -16.79 8.16 -5.52
N HIS A 79 -17.34 9.35 -5.26
CA HIS A 79 -17.34 9.92 -3.92
C HIS A 79 -18.67 10.63 -3.60
N ALA A 80 -19.24 10.35 -2.42
CA ALA A 80 -20.58 10.78 -2.05
C ALA A 80 -20.75 12.31 -1.93
N SER A 81 -19.69 13.11 -1.87
CA SER A 81 -19.82 14.58 -1.91
C SER A 81 -20.27 15.13 -3.27
N ASP A 82 -20.16 14.32 -4.33
CA ASP A 82 -20.56 14.71 -5.68
C ASP A 82 -22.08 14.60 -5.91
N ASN A 83 -22.59 15.43 -6.81
CA ASN A 83 -24.00 15.50 -7.19
C ASN A 83 -24.24 15.29 -8.70
N SER A 84 -23.21 14.86 -9.45
CA SER A 84 -23.31 14.53 -10.88
C SER A 84 -22.45 13.33 -11.25
N ILE A 85 -22.98 12.50 -12.15
CA ILE A 85 -22.39 11.25 -12.65
C ILE A 85 -21.94 11.46 -14.10
N MET A 86 -20.75 10.96 -14.43
CA MET A 86 -20.20 10.89 -15.79
C MET A 86 -20.85 9.73 -16.57
N GLY A 87 -21.01 8.58 -15.93
CA GLY A 87 -21.55 7.36 -16.50
C GLY A 87 -21.24 6.17 -15.61
N PHE A 88 -21.20 4.99 -16.20
CA PHE A 88 -21.01 3.72 -15.51
C PHE A 88 -19.95 2.88 -16.21
N SER A 89 -18.76 2.73 -15.61
CA SER A 89 -17.67 1.90 -16.12
C SER A 89 -17.60 0.52 -15.45
N HIS A 90 -16.73 -0.37 -15.94
CA HIS A 90 -16.78 -1.82 -15.65
C HIS A 90 -15.64 -2.36 -14.78
N THR A 91 -14.69 -1.51 -14.40
CA THR A 91 -13.51 -1.89 -13.59
C THR A 91 -13.25 -0.80 -12.55
N HIS A 92 -13.11 -1.19 -11.28
CA HIS A 92 -12.90 -0.27 -10.16
C HIS A 92 -12.02 -0.89 -9.07
N LEU A 93 -11.24 -0.05 -8.39
CA LEU A 93 -10.49 -0.41 -7.19
C LEU A 93 -11.33 -0.13 -5.93
N SER A 94 -11.27 -1.02 -4.94
CA SER A 94 -11.93 -0.85 -3.64
C SER A 94 -10.90 -0.45 -2.59
N GLY A 95 -11.03 0.76 -2.07
CA GLY A 95 -10.31 1.21 -0.89
C GLY A 95 -8.88 1.68 -1.10
N THR A 96 -8.38 1.77 -2.33
CA THR A 96 -6.95 2.02 -2.57
C THR A 96 -6.58 3.49 -2.38
N GLY A 97 -5.36 3.75 -1.89
CA GLY A 97 -4.76 5.09 -1.86
C GLY A 97 -4.28 5.63 -3.22
N GLY A 98 -4.52 4.90 -4.31
CA GLY A 98 -4.17 5.28 -5.69
C GLY A 98 -5.23 4.82 -6.69
N GLY A 99 -5.50 5.64 -7.71
CA GLY A 99 -6.51 5.38 -8.74
C GLY A 99 -5.94 4.75 -10.01
N ASP A 100 -6.72 3.85 -10.60
CA ASP A 100 -6.59 3.31 -11.96
C ASP A 100 -7.96 2.78 -12.38
N TYR A 101 -8.06 2.07 -13.52
CA TYR A 101 -9.29 1.48 -14.05
C TYR A 101 -10.29 2.55 -14.55
N GLY A 102 -11.60 2.36 -14.34
CA GLY A 102 -12.66 3.13 -14.98
C GLY A 102 -12.93 2.69 -16.44
N ASP A 103 -12.74 1.42 -16.79
CA ASP A 103 -12.76 0.98 -18.18
C ASP A 103 -14.17 0.79 -18.76
N ILE A 104 -14.31 1.24 -20.01
CA ILE A 104 -15.52 1.12 -20.83
C ILE A 104 -16.72 1.79 -20.16
N LEU A 105 -16.68 3.11 -20.01
CA LEU A 105 -17.78 3.89 -19.46
C LEU A 105 -18.95 3.92 -20.45
N LEU A 106 -20.15 3.62 -19.94
CA LEU A 106 -21.43 3.81 -20.65
C LEU A 106 -22.24 4.93 -19.99
N MET A 107 -22.84 5.82 -20.79
CA MET A 107 -23.74 6.86 -20.28
C MET A 107 -25.01 6.98 -21.14
N PRO A 108 -26.22 6.72 -20.60
CA PRO A 108 -27.47 6.97 -21.30
C PRO A 108 -27.84 8.45 -21.24
N THR A 109 -28.19 9.06 -22.39
CA THR A 109 -28.58 10.48 -22.48
C THR A 109 -29.79 10.69 -23.38
N VAL A 110 -30.41 11.86 -23.28
CA VAL A 110 -31.58 12.25 -24.09
C VAL A 110 -31.37 13.66 -24.66
N GLY A 111 -31.69 13.85 -25.94
CA GLY A 111 -31.66 15.14 -26.62
C GLY A 111 -30.37 15.40 -27.39
N GLU A 112 -29.70 16.53 -27.13
CA GLU A 112 -28.47 16.92 -27.82
C GLU A 112 -27.30 16.00 -27.45
N VAL A 113 -26.64 15.44 -28.47
CA VAL A 113 -25.43 14.62 -28.29
C VAL A 113 -24.26 15.50 -27.88
N LYS A 114 -23.79 15.31 -26.65
CA LYS A 114 -22.53 15.87 -26.13
C LYS A 114 -21.55 14.74 -25.91
N THR A 115 -20.28 14.98 -26.22
CA THR A 115 -19.25 13.92 -26.26
C THR A 115 -18.14 14.11 -25.24
N GLU A 116 -18.11 15.21 -24.50
CA GLU A 116 -17.27 15.35 -23.30
C GLU A 116 -18.16 15.33 -22.05
N PRO A 117 -17.67 14.88 -20.89
CA PRO A 117 -18.47 14.80 -19.66
C PRO A 117 -18.88 16.18 -19.13
N GLY A 118 -18.02 17.19 -19.32
CA GLY A 118 -18.12 18.46 -18.60
C GLY A 118 -17.56 18.37 -17.18
N SER A 119 -17.55 19.51 -16.50
CA SER A 119 -17.14 19.69 -15.10
C SER A 119 -18.27 19.33 -14.12
N LYS A 120 -17.93 19.16 -12.84
CA LYS A 120 -18.91 18.91 -11.76
C LYS A 120 -19.75 20.17 -11.48
N GLU A 121 -19.14 21.34 -11.63
CA GLU A 121 -19.72 22.66 -11.38
C GLU A 121 -20.67 23.10 -12.51
N ASN A 122 -20.42 22.64 -13.74
CA ASN A 122 -21.18 23.00 -14.93
C ASN A 122 -21.49 21.76 -15.81
N PRO A 123 -22.23 20.76 -15.32
CA PRO A 123 -22.50 19.53 -16.07
C PRO A 123 -23.27 19.78 -17.38
N ASP A 124 -23.99 20.91 -17.48
CA ASP A 124 -24.69 21.33 -18.70
C ASP A 124 -23.77 21.56 -19.92
N GLU A 125 -22.45 21.64 -19.75
CA GLU A 125 -21.52 21.71 -20.88
C GLU A 125 -21.21 20.36 -21.53
N GLY A 126 -21.58 19.25 -20.88
CA GLY A 126 -21.23 17.90 -21.32
C GLY A 126 -22.35 16.86 -21.12
N TYR A 127 -21.99 15.58 -21.14
CA TYR A 127 -22.91 14.46 -20.97
C TYR A 127 -23.16 14.04 -19.51
N ARG A 128 -22.53 14.68 -18.52
CA ARG A 128 -22.82 14.44 -17.10
C ARG A 128 -24.30 14.64 -16.82
N SER A 129 -24.83 13.87 -15.87
CA SER A 129 -26.17 14.11 -15.33
C SER A 129 -26.13 14.28 -13.83
N ARG A 130 -26.89 15.25 -13.33
CA ARG A 130 -27.18 15.45 -11.91
C ARG A 130 -27.98 14.27 -11.36
N PHE A 131 -27.75 13.95 -10.09
CA PHE A 131 -28.54 12.95 -9.36
C PHE A 131 -28.78 13.41 -7.91
N GLU A 132 -29.80 12.83 -7.27
CA GLU A 132 -30.04 12.96 -5.84
C GLU A 132 -29.74 11.62 -5.15
N GLN A 133 -28.91 11.60 -4.11
CA GLN A 133 -28.60 10.38 -3.33
C GLN A 133 -29.84 9.65 -2.80
N VAL A 134 -30.95 10.38 -2.55
CA VAL A 134 -32.23 9.79 -2.12
C VAL A 134 -33.00 9.05 -3.23
N LYS A 135 -32.50 9.09 -4.47
CA LYS A 135 -32.95 8.33 -5.63
C LYS A 135 -31.87 7.35 -6.12
N GLU A 136 -30.97 6.99 -5.22
CA GLU A 136 -29.88 6.04 -5.41
C GLU A 136 -30.14 4.81 -4.53
N GLU A 137 -29.99 3.60 -5.09
CA GLU A 137 -30.17 2.33 -4.37
C GLU A 137 -29.00 1.39 -4.69
N ALA A 138 -28.42 0.76 -3.67
CA ALA A 138 -27.36 -0.23 -3.83
C ALA A 138 -27.61 -1.45 -2.93
N SER A 139 -27.17 -2.62 -3.39
CA SER A 139 -27.17 -3.88 -2.64
C SER A 139 -26.19 -4.88 -3.29
N PRO A 140 -25.78 -5.98 -2.65
CA PRO A 140 -24.79 -6.90 -3.23
C PRO A 140 -25.16 -7.41 -4.63
N GLY A 141 -24.42 -6.92 -5.64
CA GLY A 141 -24.63 -7.23 -7.05
C GLY A 141 -25.67 -6.38 -7.79
N PHE A 142 -26.16 -5.28 -7.21
CA PHE A 142 -27.10 -4.36 -7.85
C PHE A 142 -26.90 -2.90 -7.44
N TYR A 143 -26.96 -1.99 -8.41
CA TYR A 143 -27.00 -0.54 -8.21
C TYR A 143 -28.10 0.08 -9.08
N SER A 144 -28.71 1.18 -8.63
CA SER A 144 -29.64 1.98 -9.43
C SER A 144 -29.57 3.46 -9.07
N VAL A 145 -29.76 4.33 -10.07
CA VAL A 145 -29.85 5.78 -9.89
C VAL A 145 -30.78 6.42 -10.93
N PHE A 146 -31.43 7.50 -10.55
CA PHE A 146 -32.18 8.37 -11.47
C PHE A 146 -31.34 9.56 -11.92
N LEU A 147 -31.18 9.71 -13.23
CA LEU A 147 -30.40 10.75 -13.90
C LEU A 147 -31.33 11.93 -14.25
N GLU A 148 -31.29 12.99 -13.45
CA GLU A 148 -32.26 14.09 -13.47
C GLU A 148 -32.30 14.81 -14.83
N ASP A 149 -31.14 15.12 -15.40
CA ASP A 149 -31.05 15.95 -16.61
C ASP A 149 -31.57 15.24 -17.87
N TYR A 150 -31.68 13.91 -17.84
CA TYR A 150 -32.17 13.09 -18.95
C TYR A 150 -33.51 12.39 -18.65
N ASN A 151 -33.98 12.42 -17.40
CA ASN A 151 -35.15 11.67 -16.94
C ASN A 151 -35.04 10.17 -17.26
N VAL A 152 -33.88 9.58 -16.98
CA VAL A 152 -33.56 8.16 -17.20
C VAL A 152 -33.26 7.48 -15.88
N THR A 153 -33.89 6.33 -15.60
CA THR A 153 -33.43 5.44 -14.53
C THR A 153 -32.41 4.46 -15.10
N ALA A 154 -31.22 4.42 -14.49
CA ALA A 154 -30.20 3.42 -14.77
C ALA A 154 -30.18 2.36 -13.66
N GLU A 155 -30.17 1.09 -14.06
CA GLU A 155 -30.02 -0.07 -13.18
C GLU A 155 -28.84 -0.93 -13.67
N LEU A 156 -28.03 -1.42 -12.74
CA LEU A 156 -26.80 -2.16 -13.00
C LEU A 156 -26.81 -3.50 -12.23
N THR A 157 -26.30 -4.56 -12.86
CA THR A 157 -26.01 -5.86 -12.23
C THR A 157 -24.79 -6.50 -12.91
N ALA A 158 -24.10 -7.43 -12.23
CA ALA A 158 -22.93 -8.11 -12.80
C ALA A 158 -22.97 -9.63 -12.64
N THR A 159 -22.30 -10.33 -13.56
CA THR A 159 -21.74 -11.67 -13.34
C THR A 159 -20.23 -11.56 -13.08
N THR A 160 -19.47 -12.66 -13.10
CA THR A 160 -18.01 -12.59 -12.92
C THR A 160 -17.34 -11.73 -13.99
N ARG A 161 -17.77 -11.77 -15.26
CA ARG A 161 -17.08 -11.12 -16.39
C ARG A 161 -17.98 -10.25 -17.28
N VAL A 162 -19.25 -10.11 -16.93
CA VAL A 162 -20.25 -9.39 -17.72
C VAL A 162 -20.98 -8.38 -16.84
N GLY A 163 -20.90 -7.11 -17.19
CA GLY A 163 -21.78 -6.06 -16.67
C GLY A 163 -23.08 -6.04 -17.49
N VAL A 164 -24.21 -5.87 -16.81
CA VAL A 164 -25.53 -5.76 -17.45
C VAL A 164 -26.23 -4.51 -16.94
N HIS A 165 -26.59 -3.64 -17.88
CA HIS A 165 -27.26 -2.37 -17.67
C HIS A 165 -28.72 -2.50 -18.10
N ARG A 166 -29.64 -1.82 -17.41
CA ARG A 166 -31.02 -1.60 -17.85
C ARG A 166 -31.33 -0.11 -17.71
N TYR A 167 -31.63 0.54 -18.83
CA TYR A 167 -31.95 1.97 -18.88
C TYR A 167 -33.41 2.17 -19.27
N HIS A 168 -34.19 2.82 -18.40
CA HIS A 168 -35.57 3.19 -18.68
C HIS A 168 -35.61 4.61 -19.23
N PHE A 169 -35.87 4.73 -20.53
CA PHE A 169 -35.95 6.03 -21.21
C PHE A 169 -37.38 6.61 -21.20
N PRO A 170 -37.53 7.94 -21.27
CA PRO A 170 -38.80 8.57 -21.60
C PRO A 170 -39.19 8.31 -23.06
N GLU A 171 -40.41 8.68 -23.46
CA GLU A 171 -40.77 8.72 -24.89
C GLU A 171 -39.96 9.81 -25.62
N THR A 172 -39.09 9.41 -26.55
CA THR A 172 -38.25 10.34 -27.33
C THR A 172 -37.79 9.72 -28.66
N GLU A 173 -37.45 10.58 -29.63
CA GLU A 173 -36.76 10.17 -30.87
C GLU A 173 -35.23 10.29 -30.76
N ASP A 174 -34.73 10.90 -29.69
CA ASP A 174 -33.34 11.29 -29.51
C ASP A 174 -32.78 10.69 -28.20
N ALA A 175 -32.90 9.37 -28.03
CA ALA A 175 -32.28 8.63 -26.93
C ALA A 175 -30.92 8.07 -27.37
N HIS A 176 -29.91 8.23 -26.52
CA HIS A 176 -28.53 7.83 -26.82
C HIS A 176 -27.94 6.97 -25.72
N ILE A 177 -27.00 6.11 -26.09
CA ILE A 177 -26.05 5.49 -25.16
C ILE A 177 -24.65 5.80 -25.69
N ILE A 178 -23.90 6.58 -24.92
CA ILE A 178 -22.50 6.90 -25.17
C ILE A 178 -21.65 5.75 -24.62
N VAL A 179 -20.66 5.31 -25.37
CA VAL A 179 -19.55 4.45 -24.91
C VAL A 179 -18.28 5.28 -25.01
N ASP A 180 -17.69 5.64 -23.87
CA ASP A 180 -16.46 6.43 -23.80
C ASP A 180 -15.25 5.52 -23.53
N LEU A 181 -14.28 5.50 -24.46
CA LEU A 181 -13.03 4.74 -24.31
C LEU A 181 -11.84 5.62 -23.87
N LYS A 182 -12.00 6.95 -23.82
CA LYS A 182 -11.03 7.89 -23.25
C LYS A 182 -11.12 7.93 -21.74
N HIS A 183 -12.34 7.91 -21.20
CA HIS A 183 -12.58 7.91 -19.76
C HIS A 183 -11.76 6.83 -19.03
N GLY A 184 -11.32 7.14 -17.82
CA GLY A 184 -10.63 6.27 -16.87
C GLY A 184 -10.27 7.06 -15.62
N ILE A 185 -9.98 6.38 -14.52
CA ILE A 185 -9.73 6.97 -13.21
C ILE A 185 -8.22 7.11 -13.03
N SER A 186 -7.72 8.35 -12.93
CA SER A 186 -6.30 8.69 -12.71
C SER A 186 -5.28 8.03 -13.68
N ASP A 187 -5.74 7.51 -14.82
CA ASP A 187 -4.91 6.88 -15.85
C ASP A 187 -4.85 7.72 -17.15
N SER A 188 -4.32 7.14 -18.22
CA SER A 188 -4.40 7.74 -19.55
C SER A 188 -4.51 6.69 -20.64
N ALA A 189 -5.53 6.83 -21.49
CA ALA A 189 -5.72 6.01 -22.68
C ALA A 189 -4.52 6.13 -23.66
N ARG A 190 -4.07 4.99 -24.19
CA ARG A 190 -2.93 4.83 -25.11
C ARG A 190 -3.32 4.29 -26.48
N GLU A 191 -4.29 3.39 -26.51
CA GLU A 191 -4.89 2.88 -27.74
C GLU A 191 -6.37 2.60 -27.50
N THR A 192 -7.23 3.28 -28.28
CA THR A 192 -8.68 3.11 -28.19
C THR A 192 -9.26 2.84 -29.57
N TRP A 193 -10.16 1.86 -29.66
CA TRP A 193 -10.91 1.58 -30.88
C TRP A 193 -12.20 0.81 -30.61
N PHE A 194 -13.19 0.99 -31.49
CA PHE A 194 -14.37 0.15 -31.56
C PHE A 194 -14.72 -0.23 -33.01
N GLN A 195 -15.41 -1.36 -33.16
CA GLN A 195 -15.96 -1.86 -34.41
C GLN A 195 -17.43 -2.25 -34.23
N VAL A 196 -18.28 -1.82 -35.15
CA VAL A 196 -19.67 -2.29 -35.27
C VAL A 196 -19.66 -3.66 -35.93
N THR A 197 -20.27 -4.65 -35.28
CA THR A 197 -20.18 -6.07 -35.70
C THR A 197 -21.55 -6.72 -35.94
N GLY A 198 -22.64 -6.04 -35.57
CA GLY A 198 -24.01 -6.40 -35.90
C GLY A 198 -24.95 -5.19 -35.82
N GLU A 199 -26.25 -5.42 -36.04
CA GLU A 199 -27.28 -4.38 -35.95
C GLU A 199 -27.48 -3.85 -34.50
N ASN A 200 -26.93 -4.56 -33.51
CA ASN A 200 -27.06 -4.27 -32.08
C ASN A 200 -25.78 -4.63 -31.29
N GLU A 201 -24.60 -4.67 -31.94
CA GLU A 201 -23.35 -5.11 -31.32
C GLU A 201 -22.13 -4.25 -31.68
N ILE A 202 -21.36 -3.87 -30.67
CA ILE A 202 -20.07 -3.17 -30.77
C ILE A 202 -19.02 -4.01 -30.02
N VAL A 203 -17.80 -4.06 -30.57
CA VAL A 203 -16.63 -4.64 -29.90
C VAL A 203 -15.48 -3.64 -29.90
N GLY A 204 -14.52 -3.77 -28.99
CA GLY A 204 -13.40 -2.84 -28.97
C GLY A 204 -12.27 -3.17 -27.99
N LEU A 205 -11.39 -2.20 -27.83
CA LEU A 205 -10.28 -2.17 -26.88
C LEU A 205 -10.17 -0.77 -26.28
N ARG A 206 -9.99 -0.72 -24.96
CA ARG A 206 -9.30 0.35 -24.26
C ARG A 206 -7.96 -0.21 -23.76
N ARG A 207 -6.86 0.43 -24.14
CA ARG A 207 -5.53 0.16 -23.60
C ARG A 207 -5.03 1.44 -22.96
N SER A 208 -4.55 1.37 -21.73
CA SER A 208 -4.21 2.56 -20.94
C SER A 208 -2.90 2.39 -20.16
N SER A 209 -2.53 3.45 -19.44
CA SER A 209 -1.28 3.58 -18.70
C SER A 209 -1.52 4.53 -17.53
N GLY A 210 -1.62 3.96 -16.33
CA GLY A 210 -1.80 4.67 -15.07
C GLY A 210 -0.78 4.17 -14.04
N TRP A 211 -1.28 3.65 -12.93
CA TRP A 211 -0.54 2.83 -11.96
C TRP A 211 -0.17 1.48 -12.60
N ALA A 212 -1.12 0.82 -13.27
CA ALA A 212 -0.87 -0.23 -14.26
C ALA A 212 -0.28 0.41 -15.52
N ARG A 213 0.99 0.11 -15.82
CA ARG A 213 1.74 0.83 -16.87
C ARG A 213 1.33 0.48 -18.30
N ASP A 214 0.86 -0.75 -18.54
CA ASP A 214 0.34 -1.22 -19.82
C ASP A 214 -0.89 -2.14 -19.63
N GLN A 215 -2.05 -1.52 -19.43
CA GLN A 215 -3.34 -2.20 -19.20
C GLN A 215 -4.08 -2.44 -20.52
N TYR A 216 -4.78 -3.58 -20.63
CA TYR A 216 -5.59 -3.97 -21.79
C TYR A 216 -6.98 -4.42 -21.36
N VAL A 217 -8.03 -3.74 -21.81
CA VAL A 217 -9.43 -4.13 -21.62
C VAL A 217 -10.13 -4.22 -22.98
N TYR A 218 -10.28 -5.45 -23.48
CA TYR A 218 -11.10 -5.75 -24.65
C TYR A 218 -12.56 -5.95 -24.22
N PHE A 219 -13.51 -5.52 -25.05
CA PHE A 219 -14.93 -5.65 -24.73
C PHE A 219 -15.81 -6.13 -25.89
N VAL A 220 -16.98 -6.66 -25.53
CA VAL A 220 -18.13 -6.92 -26.41
C VAL A 220 -19.38 -6.35 -25.75
N ALA A 221 -20.02 -5.38 -26.39
CA ALA A 221 -21.26 -4.74 -25.96
C ALA A 221 -22.42 -5.12 -26.88
N GLN A 222 -23.43 -5.82 -26.33
CA GLN A 222 -24.67 -6.19 -27.01
C GLN A 222 -25.86 -5.42 -26.43
N PHE A 223 -26.73 -4.92 -27.30
CA PHE A 223 -27.90 -4.09 -26.93
C PHE A 223 -29.19 -4.85 -27.24
N SER A 224 -30.20 -4.77 -26.37
CA SER A 224 -31.50 -5.47 -26.57
C SER A 224 -32.31 -4.93 -27.74
N LYS A 225 -31.95 -3.73 -28.23
CA LYS A 225 -32.60 -3.01 -29.32
C LYS A 225 -31.59 -2.77 -30.47
N PRO A 226 -31.98 -2.96 -31.74
CA PRO A 226 -31.15 -2.54 -32.88
C PRO A 226 -30.91 -1.03 -32.91
N PHE A 227 -29.74 -0.64 -33.43
CA PHE A 227 -29.32 0.75 -33.55
C PHE A 227 -30.19 1.50 -34.57
N LYS A 228 -30.67 2.70 -34.23
CA LYS A 228 -31.28 3.64 -35.20
C LYS A 228 -30.19 4.21 -36.12
N SER A 229 -29.07 4.60 -35.51
CA SER A 229 -27.82 5.03 -36.14
C SER A 229 -26.71 4.97 -35.09
N ILE A 230 -25.46 5.07 -35.54
CA ILE A 230 -24.31 5.19 -34.66
C ILE A 230 -23.41 6.31 -35.15
N GLN A 231 -22.84 7.07 -34.22
CA GLN A 231 -21.76 8.01 -34.50
C GLN A 231 -20.49 7.56 -33.79
N GLY A 232 -19.35 7.85 -34.39
CA GLY A 232 -18.06 7.74 -33.75
C GLY A 232 -17.49 9.12 -33.46
N VAL A 233 -16.63 9.19 -32.44
CA VAL A 233 -15.75 10.33 -32.19
C VAL A 233 -14.32 9.82 -32.25
N SER A 234 -13.39 10.61 -32.79
CA SER A 234 -11.95 10.44 -32.58
C SER A 234 -11.27 11.80 -32.71
N ALA A 235 -10.38 12.13 -31.76
CA ALA A 235 -9.70 13.43 -31.65
C ALA A 235 -10.66 14.63 -31.80
N GLY A 236 -11.84 14.54 -31.16
CA GLY A 236 -12.90 15.57 -31.23
C GLY A 236 -13.65 15.68 -32.57
N GLN A 237 -13.40 14.79 -33.54
CA GLN A 237 -14.11 14.76 -34.83
C GLN A 237 -15.21 13.70 -34.83
N THR A 238 -16.44 14.12 -35.12
CA THR A 238 -17.58 13.21 -35.32
C THR A 238 -17.50 12.52 -36.68
N ILE A 239 -17.80 11.23 -36.69
CA ILE A 239 -17.86 10.35 -37.87
C ILE A 239 -19.25 9.71 -37.89
N ASP A 240 -20.04 9.95 -38.94
CA ASP A 240 -21.39 9.37 -39.05
C ASP A 240 -21.37 7.92 -39.56
N ASN A 241 -22.10 7.05 -38.88
CA ASN A 241 -22.28 5.62 -39.19
C ASN A 241 -20.98 4.84 -39.51
N PRO A 242 -19.92 4.96 -38.68
CA PRO A 242 -18.67 4.24 -38.89
C PRO A 242 -18.85 2.74 -38.69
N GLN A 243 -18.12 1.94 -39.48
CA GLN A 243 -17.97 0.51 -39.21
C GLN A 243 -16.84 0.23 -38.21
N ASN A 244 -15.83 1.09 -38.17
CA ASN A 244 -14.68 1.01 -37.27
C ASN A 244 -14.15 2.42 -36.98
N VAL A 245 -13.80 2.70 -35.73
CA VAL A 245 -13.13 3.93 -35.30
C VAL A 245 -11.92 3.55 -34.45
N LYS A 246 -10.78 4.19 -34.70
CA LYS A 246 -9.54 4.05 -33.93
C LYS A 246 -8.84 5.40 -33.88
N GLY A 247 -8.24 5.72 -32.74
CA GLY A 247 -7.40 6.89 -32.57
C GLY A 247 -7.27 7.27 -31.10
N ASP A 248 -7.02 8.55 -30.89
CA ASP A 248 -7.16 9.20 -29.58
C ASP A 248 -8.62 9.63 -29.39
N ASP A 249 -9.06 9.75 -28.14
CA ASP A 249 -10.38 10.27 -27.78
C ASP A 249 -11.54 9.55 -28.50
N VAL A 250 -11.53 8.20 -28.47
CA VAL A 250 -12.55 7.42 -29.17
C VAL A 250 -13.80 7.23 -28.32
N LYS A 251 -14.94 7.60 -28.90
CA LYS A 251 -16.27 7.36 -28.31
C LYS A 251 -17.23 6.83 -29.37
N ALA A 252 -18.19 6.01 -28.96
CA ALA A 252 -19.34 5.63 -29.78
C ALA A 252 -20.60 6.28 -29.21
N VAL A 253 -21.49 6.79 -30.06
CA VAL A 253 -22.81 7.28 -29.67
C VAL A 253 -23.85 6.45 -30.39
N VAL A 254 -24.54 5.59 -29.65
CA VAL A 254 -25.53 4.66 -30.17
C VAL A 254 -26.91 5.29 -30.02
N ASN A 255 -27.60 5.53 -31.14
CA ASN A 255 -28.85 6.28 -31.18
C ASN A 255 -30.05 5.34 -31.21
N PHE A 256 -31.16 5.73 -30.57
CA PHE A 256 -32.42 5.02 -30.51
C PHE A 256 -33.61 6.00 -30.52
N SER A 257 -34.77 5.52 -30.95
CA SER A 257 -36.06 6.10 -30.53
C SER A 257 -36.64 5.21 -29.44
N THR A 258 -37.32 5.75 -28.45
CA THR A 258 -37.86 5.04 -27.28
C THR A 258 -39.29 5.45 -26.98
N LYS A 259 -40.09 4.53 -26.47
CA LYS A 259 -41.42 4.81 -25.92
C LYS A 259 -41.33 5.06 -24.41
N GLN A 260 -42.37 5.65 -23.85
CA GLN A 260 -42.51 5.79 -22.40
C GLN A 260 -42.32 4.41 -21.73
N ASP A 261 -41.42 4.38 -20.74
CA ASP A 261 -41.06 3.20 -19.95
C ASP A 261 -40.44 2.05 -20.80
N GLU A 262 -39.89 2.34 -21.98
CA GLU A 262 -39.16 1.35 -22.79
C GLU A 262 -37.73 1.15 -22.26
N ALA A 263 -37.48 -0.02 -21.68
CA ALA A 263 -36.17 -0.41 -21.18
C ALA A 263 -35.24 -0.91 -22.30
N ILE A 264 -34.05 -0.30 -22.43
CA ILE A 264 -32.93 -0.85 -23.21
C ILE A 264 -31.99 -1.57 -22.25
N VAL A 265 -31.71 -2.85 -22.52
CA VAL A 265 -30.75 -3.66 -21.75
C VAL A 265 -29.46 -3.76 -22.54
N VAL A 266 -28.33 -3.48 -21.91
CA VAL A 266 -26.99 -3.59 -22.52
C VAL A 266 -26.17 -4.59 -21.74
N LYS A 267 -25.52 -5.52 -22.42
CA LYS A 267 -24.59 -6.49 -21.82
C LYS A 267 -23.19 -6.19 -22.32
N VAL A 268 -22.25 -5.99 -21.41
CA VAL A 268 -20.85 -5.68 -21.72
C VAL A 268 -19.97 -6.73 -21.05
N ALA A 269 -19.35 -7.59 -21.85
CA ALA A 269 -18.34 -8.52 -21.35
C ALA A 269 -16.94 -7.95 -21.59
N ILE A 270 -16.04 -8.14 -20.63
CA ILE A 270 -14.63 -7.69 -20.72
C ILE A 270 -13.64 -8.87 -20.75
N SER A 271 -12.41 -8.60 -21.17
CA SER A 271 -11.28 -9.55 -21.21
C SER A 271 -9.94 -8.81 -21.24
N GLY A 272 -8.96 -9.31 -20.48
CA GLY A 272 -7.56 -8.84 -20.57
C GLY A 272 -6.79 -9.38 -21.79
N VAL A 273 -7.39 -10.32 -22.52
CA VAL A 273 -6.73 -11.11 -23.57
C VAL A 273 -7.17 -10.69 -24.98
N SER A 274 -8.47 -10.68 -25.27
CA SER A 274 -8.99 -10.38 -26.61
C SER A 274 -10.51 -10.18 -26.66
N VAL A 275 -11.00 -9.53 -27.73
CA VAL A 275 -12.44 -9.48 -28.07
C VAL A 275 -13.07 -10.88 -28.15
N GLN A 276 -12.34 -11.89 -28.64
CA GLN A 276 -12.87 -13.26 -28.72
C GLN A 276 -12.97 -13.93 -27.33
N GLY A 277 -12.12 -13.53 -26.38
CA GLY A 277 -12.23 -13.89 -24.97
C GLY A 277 -13.49 -13.28 -24.36
N ALA A 278 -13.62 -11.95 -24.46
CA ALA A 278 -14.82 -11.22 -24.02
C ALA A 278 -16.12 -11.78 -24.62
N ARG A 279 -16.12 -12.15 -25.91
CA ARG A 279 -17.27 -12.80 -26.55
C ARG A 279 -17.63 -14.15 -25.90
N LYS A 280 -16.65 -14.99 -25.58
CA LYS A 280 -16.89 -16.27 -24.90
C LYS A 280 -17.40 -16.04 -23.47
N ASN A 281 -16.88 -15.04 -22.77
CA ASN A 281 -17.35 -14.65 -21.44
C ASN A 281 -18.85 -14.27 -21.50
N LEU A 282 -19.25 -13.46 -22.49
CA LEU A 282 -20.65 -13.10 -22.75
C LEU A 282 -21.54 -14.32 -23.05
N GLU A 283 -21.11 -15.17 -23.97
CA GLU A 283 -21.83 -16.39 -24.41
C GLU A 283 -21.96 -17.45 -23.31
N ALA A 284 -21.03 -17.49 -22.36
CA ALA A 284 -21.04 -18.42 -21.23
C ALA A 284 -21.89 -17.92 -20.05
N GLU A 285 -21.81 -16.62 -19.73
CA GLU A 285 -22.41 -16.06 -18.51
C GLU A 285 -23.79 -15.42 -18.73
N VAL A 286 -24.04 -14.73 -19.87
CA VAL A 286 -25.30 -14.00 -20.11
C VAL A 286 -25.77 -14.09 -21.58
N GLN A 287 -26.47 -15.18 -21.93
CA GLN A 287 -26.96 -15.43 -23.30
C GLN A 287 -28.19 -14.59 -23.69
N ASP A 288 -29.21 -14.54 -22.83
CA ASP A 288 -30.42 -13.75 -23.03
C ASP A 288 -30.22 -12.27 -22.60
N PHE A 289 -31.29 -11.48 -22.49
CA PHE A 289 -31.27 -10.09 -22.00
C PHE A 289 -32.09 -9.95 -20.69
N ASP A 290 -32.19 -11.01 -19.90
CA ASP A 290 -32.97 -11.02 -18.65
C ASP A 290 -32.14 -10.42 -17.49
N PHE A 291 -32.28 -9.10 -17.30
CA PHE A 291 -31.61 -8.36 -16.23
C PHE A 291 -31.93 -8.91 -14.83
N ASP A 292 -33.21 -9.20 -14.55
CA ASP A 292 -33.65 -9.61 -13.22
C ASP A 292 -33.14 -11.03 -12.88
N LYS A 293 -32.99 -11.91 -13.87
CA LYS A 293 -32.30 -13.20 -13.71
C LYS A 293 -30.83 -13.02 -13.28
N VAL A 294 -30.09 -12.09 -13.89
CA VAL A 294 -28.68 -11.82 -13.51
C VAL A 294 -28.61 -11.21 -12.11
N LYS A 295 -29.46 -10.23 -11.80
CA LYS A 295 -29.59 -9.62 -10.46
C LYS A 295 -29.88 -10.66 -9.38
N ASN A 296 -30.83 -11.56 -9.62
CA ASN A 296 -31.17 -12.63 -8.67
C ASN A 296 -30.04 -13.66 -8.52
N GLN A 297 -29.29 -13.96 -9.59
CA GLN A 297 -28.10 -14.82 -9.50
C GLN A 297 -27.00 -14.16 -8.67
N ALA A 298 -26.72 -12.87 -8.86
CA ALA A 298 -25.75 -12.13 -8.07
C ALA A 298 -26.13 -12.10 -6.57
N LYS A 299 -27.40 -11.77 -6.24
CA LYS A 299 -27.92 -11.84 -4.86
C LYS A 299 -27.78 -13.24 -4.25
N THR A 300 -28.02 -14.29 -5.03
CA THR A 300 -27.88 -15.69 -4.57
C THR A 300 -26.42 -16.01 -4.24
N THR A 301 -25.49 -15.71 -5.15
CA THR A 301 -24.05 -15.95 -4.96
C THR A 301 -23.47 -15.15 -3.79
N TRP A 302 -23.92 -13.90 -3.60
CA TRP A 302 -23.56 -13.13 -2.40
C TRP A 302 -24.13 -13.74 -1.12
N ASN A 303 -25.40 -14.16 -1.12
CA ASN A 303 -26.00 -14.79 0.05
C ASN A 303 -25.28 -16.09 0.45
N GLU A 304 -24.83 -16.89 -0.53
CA GLU A 304 -24.01 -18.07 -0.29
C GLU A 304 -22.66 -17.72 0.37
N LYS A 305 -21.94 -16.70 -0.12
CA LYS A 305 -20.66 -16.27 0.47
C LYS A 305 -20.82 -15.62 1.85
N LEU A 306 -21.80 -14.73 2.03
CA LEU A 306 -22.07 -14.10 3.34
C LEU A 306 -22.55 -15.13 4.37
N SER A 307 -23.24 -16.20 3.95
CA SER A 307 -23.66 -17.29 4.83
C SER A 307 -22.51 -18.11 5.43
N LYS A 308 -21.25 -17.85 5.05
CA LYS A 308 -20.08 -18.47 5.70
C LYS A 308 -19.92 -18.10 7.16
N ILE A 309 -20.47 -16.95 7.59
CA ILE A 309 -20.51 -16.54 8.99
C ILE A 309 -21.94 -16.11 9.37
N GLU A 310 -22.56 -16.88 10.26
CA GLU A 310 -23.87 -16.54 10.86
C GLU A 310 -23.65 -15.82 12.20
N VAL A 311 -24.31 -14.68 12.40
CA VAL A 311 -24.23 -13.90 13.66
C VAL A 311 -25.60 -13.73 14.34
N GLU A 312 -25.64 -13.98 15.65
CA GLU A 312 -26.82 -13.86 16.50
C GLU A 312 -26.57 -12.90 17.68
N GLY A 313 -27.60 -12.16 18.10
CA GLY A 313 -27.42 -10.97 18.95
C GLY A 313 -26.86 -9.77 18.18
N GLY A 314 -26.42 -8.74 18.89
CA GLY A 314 -26.19 -7.40 18.32
C GLY A 314 -27.50 -6.74 17.88
N ASP A 315 -27.46 -5.43 17.59
CA ASP A 315 -28.57 -4.75 16.92
C ASP A 315 -28.43 -4.77 15.40
N GLN A 316 -29.34 -4.08 14.69
CA GLN A 316 -29.33 -3.99 13.24
C GLN A 316 -28.07 -3.30 12.69
N VAL A 317 -27.57 -2.26 13.36
CA VAL A 317 -26.39 -1.49 12.94
C VAL A 317 -25.15 -2.37 12.98
N ASN A 318 -24.95 -3.11 14.08
CA ASN A 318 -23.85 -4.07 14.23
C ASN A 318 -23.85 -5.12 13.10
N LYS A 319 -25.03 -5.64 12.72
CA LYS A 319 -25.16 -6.62 11.63
C LYS A 319 -24.89 -5.99 10.26
N THR A 320 -25.33 -4.75 10.02
CA THR A 320 -25.06 -4.02 8.78
C THR A 320 -23.57 -3.75 8.60
N ILE A 321 -22.87 -3.26 9.64
CA ILE A 321 -21.41 -3.05 9.59
C ILE A 321 -20.70 -4.39 9.34
N PHE A 322 -21.04 -5.44 10.09
CA PHE A 322 -20.40 -6.76 9.94
C PHE A 322 -20.57 -7.39 8.56
N TYR A 323 -21.80 -7.44 8.03
CA TYR A 323 -22.03 -8.04 6.72
C TYR A 323 -21.50 -7.17 5.57
N THR A 324 -21.44 -5.84 5.74
CA THR A 324 -20.81 -4.95 4.75
C THR A 324 -19.29 -5.10 4.74
N ALA A 325 -18.64 -5.19 5.91
CA ALA A 325 -17.23 -5.53 6.01
C ALA A 325 -16.94 -6.90 5.38
N LEU A 326 -17.77 -7.91 5.67
CA LEU A 326 -17.65 -9.23 5.04
C LEU A 326 -17.83 -9.18 3.51
N TYR A 327 -18.71 -8.30 3.00
CA TYR A 327 -18.87 -8.02 1.57
C TYR A 327 -17.62 -7.40 0.95
N HIS A 328 -17.10 -6.29 1.50
CA HIS A 328 -15.88 -5.62 1.00
C HIS A 328 -14.67 -6.55 0.98
N SER A 329 -14.49 -7.35 2.04
CA SER A 329 -13.41 -8.35 2.13
C SER A 329 -13.42 -9.40 1.02
N MET A 330 -14.51 -9.53 0.24
CA MET A 330 -14.64 -10.46 -0.88
C MET A 330 -14.82 -9.77 -2.25
N ILE A 331 -14.55 -8.46 -2.37
CA ILE A 331 -14.53 -7.76 -3.67
C ILE A 331 -13.22 -8.05 -4.43
N ALA A 332 -12.09 -8.05 -3.72
CA ALA A 332 -10.74 -8.30 -4.26
C ALA A 332 -10.09 -9.52 -3.58
N PRO A 333 -9.08 -10.19 -4.18
CA PRO A 333 -8.55 -10.03 -5.55
C PRO A 333 -9.57 -10.33 -6.66
N ASN A 334 -9.36 -9.82 -7.87
CA ASN A 334 -10.31 -9.96 -8.99
C ASN A 334 -9.91 -11.07 -9.97
N VAL A 335 -10.88 -11.84 -10.48
CA VAL A 335 -10.65 -12.79 -11.57
C VAL A 335 -10.02 -12.07 -12.76
N TYR A 336 -8.90 -12.57 -13.27
CA TYR A 336 -8.20 -12.02 -14.44
C TYR A 336 -7.88 -13.15 -15.42
N MET A 337 -8.94 -13.81 -15.90
CA MET A 337 -8.88 -14.98 -16.77
C MET A 337 -10.23 -15.19 -17.47
N ASP A 338 -10.22 -15.38 -18.79
CA ASP A 338 -11.41 -15.68 -19.59
C ASP A 338 -11.98 -17.08 -19.29
N VAL A 339 -13.24 -17.32 -19.66
CA VAL A 339 -13.92 -18.63 -19.47
C VAL A 339 -13.28 -19.79 -20.25
N ASP A 340 -12.42 -19.50 -21.24
CA ASP A 340 -11.64 -20.52 -21.95
C ASP A 340 -10.24 -20.77 -21.35
N HIS A 341 -10.01 -20.22 -20.15
CA HIS A 341 -8.81 -20.28 -19.32
C HIS A 341 -7.60 -19.49 -19.83
N ASN A 342 -7.74 -18.67 -20.89
CA ASN A 342 -6.67 -17.76 -21.27
C ASN A 342 -6.60 -16.55 -20.32
N TYR A 343 -5.38 -16.08 -20.04
CA TYR A 343 -5.12 -14.86 -19.27
C TYR A 343 -3.83 -14.18 -19.76
N ARG A 344 -3.64 -12.92 -19.38
CA ARG A 344 -2.39 -12.19 -19.60
C ARG A 344 -1.49 -12.33 -18.38
N GLY A 345 -0.28 -12.82 -18.58
CA GLY A 345 0.77 -12.92 -17.55
C GLY A 345 1.48 -11.59 -17.33
N MET A 346 2.22 -11.48 -16.22
CA MET A 346 2.91 -10.24 -15.81
C MET A 346 4.09 -9.82 -16.71
N ASP A 347 4.43 -10.67 -17.70
CA ASP A 347 5.34 -10.36 -18.81
C ASP A 347 4.59 -9.93 -20.10
N HIS A 348 3.30 -9.62 -19.95
CA HIS A 348 2.29 -9.32 -20.95
C HIS A 348 2.00 -10.40 -22.02
N LYS A 349 2.59 -11.61 -21.92
CA LYS A 349 2.26 -12.73 -22.81
C LYS A 349 0.91 -13.34 -22.43
N ILE A 350 0.29 -14.06 -23.37
CA ILE A 350 -0.95 -14.79 -23.13
C ILE A 350 -0.63 -16.23 -22.73
N TYR A 351 -1.12 -16.62 -21.56
CA TYR A 351 -1.02 -17.96 -20.99
C TYR A 351 -2.40 -18.62 -20.92
N LYS A 352 -2.40 -19.93 -20.66
CA LYS A 352 -3.60 -20.68 -20.34
C LYS A 352 -3.45 -21.36 -18.99
N ALA A 353 -4.42 -21.18 -18.09
CA ALA A 353 -4.37 -21.76 -16.76
C ALA A 353 -4.74 -23.25 -16.79
N GLU A 354 -4.02 -24.06 -16.03
CA GLU A 354 -4.28 -25.49 -15.86
C GLU A 354 -4.59 -25.80 -14.39
N GLY A 355 -5.86 -26.09 -14.07
CA GLY A 355 -6.26 -26.48 -12.71
C GLY A 355 -6.27 -25.36 -11.66
N PHE A 356 -6.40 -24.10 -12.10
CA PHE A 356 -6.64 -22.93 -11.24
C PHE A 356 -7.31 -21.79 -12.04
N THR A 357 -7.85 -20.81 -11.32
CA THR A 357 -8.31 -19.51 -11.86
C THR A 357 -7.22 -18.47 -11.64
N ASN A 358 -6.78 -17.75 -12.68
CA ASN A 358 -5.83 -16.65 -12.49
C ASN A 358 -6.55 -15.38 -11.98
N TYR A 359 -5.95 -14.72 -10.99
CA TYR A 359 -6.41 -13.47 -10.38
C TYR A 359 -5.40 -12.32 -10.55
N THR A 360 -5.86 -11.09 -10.29
CA THR A 360 -5.09 -9.84 -10.19
C THR A 360 -5.61 -8.98 -9.04
N LEU A 361 -5.03 -7.79 -8.83
CA LEU A 361 -5.26 -6.90 -7.68
C LEU A 361 -4.78 -7.55 -6.38
N PHE A 362 -3.46 -7.55 -6.21
CA PHE A 362 -2.78 -8.11 -5.04
C PHE A 362 -2.20 -6.99 -4.17
N SER A 363 -3.05 -6.35 -3.36
CA SER A 363 -2.66 -5.33 -2.37
C SER A 363 -1.99 -5.96 -1.16
N LEU A 364 -0.77 -6.49 -1.34
CA LEU A 364 -0.20 -7.48 -0.40
C LEU A 364 0.41 -6.88 0.86
N TRP A 365 0.70 -5.58 0.90
CA TRP A 365 1.17 -4.93 2.13
C TRP A 365 0.08 -4.81 3.19
N ASP A 366 -1.18 -4.81 2.76
CA ASP A 366 -2.37 -4.70 3.60
C ASP A 366 -2.93 -6.10 3.85
N THR A 367 -3.34 -6.76 2.77
CA THR A 367 -4.18 -7.97 2.79
C THR A 367 -3.50 -9.19 3.41
N PHE A 368 -2.17 -9.21 3.58
CA PHE A 368 -1.51 -10.30 4.31
C PHE A 368 -1.86 -10.33 5.80
N ARG A 369 -2.30 -9.20 6.37
CA ARG A 369 -2.48 -9.01 7.82
C ARG A 369 -3.76 -9.65 8.34
N ALA A 370 -4.88 -9.45 7.63
CA ALA A 370 -6.18 -10.00 7.99
C ALA A 370 -6.94 -10.61 6.81
N THR A 371 -6.94 -10.00 5.61
CA THR A 371 -7.76 -10.45 4.47
C THR A 371 -7.43 -11.89 4.02
N HIS A 372 -6.17 -12.19 3.71
CA HIS A 372 -5.74 -13.55 3.36
C HIS A 372 -5.89 -14.56 4.51
N PRO A 373 -5.55 -14.22 5.77
CA PRO A 373 -5.90 -15.04 6.93
C PRO A 373 -7.39 -15.35 7.07
N LEU A 374 -8.29 -14.41 6.76
CA LEU A 374 -9.75 -14.63 6.75
C LEU A 374 -10.13 -15.64 5.65
N PHE A 375 -9.54 -15.52 4.46
CA PHE A 375 -9.77 -16.48 3.38
C PHE A 375 -9.34 -17.91 3.73
N THR A 376 -8.34 -18.14 4.60
CA THR A 376 -8.04 -19.50 5.10
C THR A 376 -9.16 -20.16 5.89
N LEU A 377 -10.17 -19.39 6.33
CA LEU A 377 -11.36 -19.88 7.02
C LEU A 377 -12.58 -19.94 6.10
N ILE A 378 -12.85 -18.89 5.31
CA ILE A 378 -14.13 -18.74 4.58
C ILE A 378 -14.04 -18.93 3.05
N ALA A 379 -12.84 -18.86 2.47
CA ALA A 379 -12.59 -18.95 1.03
C ALA A 379 -11.27 -19.70 0.68
N PRO A 380 -10.99 -20.87 1.29
CA PRO A 380 -9.69 -21.53 1.13
C PRO A 380 -9.43 -22.03 -0.30
N LYS A 381 -10.50 -22.29 -1.06
CA LYS A 381 -10.42 -22.64 -2.49
C LYS A 381 -9.94 -21.45 -3.33
N GLU A 382 -10.51 -20.26 -3.12
CA GLU A 382 -10.09 -19.04 -3.80
C GLU A 382 -8.66 -18.65 -3.37
N ASN A 383 -8.34 -18.73 -2.07
CA ASN A 383 -6.99 -18.44 -1.57
C ASN A 383 -5.89 -19.34 -2.20
N ASN A 384 -6.21 -20.61 -2.44
CA ASN A 384 -5.35 -21.52 -3.18
C ASN A 384 -5.09 -21.07 -4.63
N ASP A 385 -6.13 -20.57 -5.32
CA ASP A 385 -6.00 -20.06 -6.69
C ASP A 385 -5.29 -18.67 -6.71
N PHE A 386 -5.43 -17.85 -5.66
CA PHE A 386 -4.60 -16.64 -5.46
C PHE A 386 -3.12 -16.99 -5.36
N ILE A 387 -2.76 -17.96 -4.51
CA ILE A 387 -1.38 -18.44 -4.36
C ILE A 387 -0.83 -19.00 -5.67
N LYS A 388 -1.60 -19.80 -6.41
CA LYS A 388 -1.20 -20.27 -7.74
C LYS A 388 -1.03 -19.13 -8.75
N SER A 389 -1.84 -18.08 -8.65
CA SER A 389 -1.68 -16.87 -9.47
C SER A 389 -0.39 -16.11 -9.16
N MET A 390 0.03 -16.05 -7.88
CA MET A 390 1.31 -15.47 -7.47
C MET A 390 2.50 -16.31 -7.97
N ILE A 391 2.44 -17.64 -7.82
CA ILE A 391 3.47 -18.57 -8.29
C ILE A 391 3.59 -18.50 -9.83
N ALA A 392 2.47 -18.47 -10.56
CA ALA A 392 2.47 -18.33 -12.02
C ALA A 392 3.11 -17.00 -12.46
N LYS A 393 2.83 -15.89 -11.77
CA LYS A 393 3.50 -14.59 -12.02
C LYS A 393 5.00 -14.68 -11.80
N TYR A 394 5.46 -15.38 -10.78
CA TYR A 394 6.88 -15.66 -10.55
C TYR A 394 7.51 -16.48 -11.69
N GLU A 395 6.88 -17.58 -12.14
CA GLU A 395 7.39 -18.37 -13.27
C GLU A 395 7.47 -17.58 -14.59
N GLN A 396 6.58 -16.61 -14.79
CA GLN A 396 6.46 -15.83 -16.03
C GLN A 396 7.40 -14.62 -16.07
N SER A 397 7.60 -13.95 -14.94
CA SER A 397 8.34 -12.68 -14.83
C SER A 397 9.70 -12.80 -14.12
N GLY A 398 9.90 -13.85 -13.32
CA GLY A 398 11.01 -13.99 -12.38
C GLY A 398 10.78 -13.38 -10.99
N GLN A 399 9.62 -12.78 -10.73
CA GLN A 399 9.31 -12.08 -9.48
C GLN A 399 7.91 -12.42 -8.92
N LEU A 400 7.81 -12.63 -7.61
CA LEU A 400 6.52 -12.67 -6.89
C LEU A 400 5.93 -11.25 -6.79
N PRO A 401 4.60 -11.09 -6.90
CA PRO A 401 3.98 -9.77 -6.86
C PRO A 401 4.19 -9.08 -5.50
N ILE A 402 4.39 -7.77 -5.54
CA ILE A 402 4.41 -6.88 -4.36
C ILE A 402 3.10 -6.09 -4.34
N TRP A 403 2.77 -5.40 -5.43
CA TRP A 403 1.44 -4.83 -5.67
C TRP A 403 1.14 -4.92 -7.16
N GLU A 404 0.39 -5.95 -7.53
CA GLU A 404 0.14 -6.31 -8.93
C GLU A 404 -1.27 -5.93 -9.38
N LEU A 405 -1.33 -5.26 -10.54
CA LEU A 405 -2.54 -4.70 -11.12
C LEU A 405 -2.65 -5.01 -12.62
N SER A 406 -3.68 -5.73 -13.03
CA SER A 406 -4.01 -6.02 -14.42
C SER A 406 -2.81 -6.54 -15.25
N ALA A 407 -2.02 -7.46 -14.68
CA ALA A 407 -0.75 -7.98 -15.21
C ALA A 407 0.43 -6.98 -15.25
N ASN A 408 0.46 -6.00 -14.35
CA ASN A 408 1.57 -5.06 -14.14
C ASN A 408 2.03 -5.13 -12.68
N GLU A 409 3.32 -5.36 -12.43
CA GLU A 409 3.92 -5.04 -11.12
C GLU A 409 4.09 -3.53 -11.00
N THR A 410 3.60 -2.94 -9.90
CA THR A 410 3.68 -1.49 -9.69
C THR A 410 4.85 -1.08 -8.80
N GLY A 411 5.36 -2.00 -7.97
CA GLY A 411 6.47 -1.77 -7.03
C GLY A 411 6.05 -1.17 -5.69
N THR A 412 4.77 -0.81 -5.54
CA THR A 412 4.10 -0.45 -4.30
C THR A 412 3.97 -1.69 -3.39
N MET A 413 3.69 -1.64 -2.08
CA MET A 413 4.22 -0.68 -1.10
C MET A 413 5.69 -1.06 -0.79
N ILE A 414 5.96 -1.58 0.42
CA ILE A 414 7.24 -2.17 0.83
C ILE A 414 7.08 -3.69 1.10
N GLY A 415 8.09 -4.34 1.70
CA GLY A 415 8.04 -5.77 1.95
C GLY A 415 8.16 -6.66 0.71
N PHE A 416 7.96 -7.97 0.90
CA PHE A 416 7.70 -8.95 -0.16
C PHE A 416 6.56 -9.89 0.22
N HIS A 417 5.44 -9.28 0.62
CA HIS A 417 4.35 -9.91 1.36
C HIS A 417 3.49 -10.95 0.61
N SER A 418 3.82 -11.28 -0.65
CA SER A 418 3.48 -12.61 -1.21
C SER A 418 3.95 -13.76 -0.29
N ALA A 419 5.09 -13.57 0.40
CA ALA A 419 5.70 -14.60 1.24
C ALA A 419 4.83 -15.09 2.40
N PRO A 420 4.30 -14.25 3.31
CA PRO A 420 3.41 -14.67 4.38
C PRO A 420 2.11 -15.32 3.88
N VAL A 421 1.51 -14.83 2.80
CA VAL A 421 0.29 -15.44 2.22
C VAL A 421 0.53 -16.87 1.76
N ILE A 422 1.63 -17.10 1.04
CA ILE A 422 2.03 -18.44 0.58
C ILE A 422 2.43 -19.33 1.76
N ALA A 423 3.21 -18.80 2.70
CA ALA A 423 3.72 -19.55 3.84
C ALA A 423 2.62 -19.98 4.82
N ASP A 424 1.65 -19.11 5.12
CA ASP A 424 0.52 -19.43 6.00
C ASP A 424 -0.25 -20.66 5.51
N ALA A 425 -0.57 -20.72 4.21
CA ALA A 425 -1.20 -21.89 3.61
C ALA A 425 -0.33 -23.16 3.73
N ILE A 426 0.98 -23.09 3.44
CA ILE A 426 1.90 -24.24 3.59
C ILE A 426 1.97 -24.73 5.05
N LEU A 427 2.01 -23.80 6.01
CA LEU A 427 2.16 -24.09 7.43
C LEU A 427 0.89 -24.71 8.02
N LYS A 428 -0.28 -24.16 7.70
CA LYS A 428 -1.61 -24.73 7.96
C LYS A 428 -1.83 -26.07 7.23
N GLY A 429 -1.14 -26.29 6.12
CA GLY A 429 -1.31 -27.50 5.28
C GLY A 429 -2.49 -27.39 4.31
N GLN A 430 -2.90 -26.17 3.99
CA GLN A 430 -3.96 -25.86 3.03
C GLN A 430 -3.40 -25.66 1.61
N GLY A 431 -4.26 -25.89 0.61
CA GLY A 431 -3.92 -25.71 -0.81
C GLY A 431 -3.31 -26.93 -1.51
N ASN A 432 -3.25 -26.86 -2.84
CA ASN A 432 -2.76 -27.91 -3.75
C ASN A 432 -1.87 -27.33 -4.87
N PHE A 433 -0.85 -26.57 -4.47
CA PHE A 433 0.22 -26.03 -5.32
C PHE A 433 1.56 -26.73 -5.05
N ASP A 434 2.53 -26.55 -5.95
CA ASP A 434 3.88 -27.09 -5.78
C ASP A 434 4.62 -26.32 -4.68
N GLN A 435 4.83 -26.95 -3.53
CA GLN A 435 5.48 -26.33 -2.37
C GLN A 435 6.99 -26.14 -2.56
N GLU A 436 7.64 -26.93 -3.43
CA GLU A 436 9.06 -26.77 -3.74
C GLU A 436 9.29 -25.61 -4.70
N LEU A 437 8.41 -25.42 -5.70
CA LEU A 437 8.39 -24.24 -6.56
C LEU A 437 8.01 -22.98 -5.77
N ALA A 438 6.98 -23.05 -4.92
CA ALA A 438 6.62 -21.96 -4.02
C ALA A 438 7.81 -21.54 -3.16
N TYR A 439 8.51 -22.51 -2.54
CA TYR A 439 9.72 -22.22 -1.77
C TYR A 439 10.85 -21.57 -2.60
N GLN A 440 11.06 -22.00 -3.84
CA GLN A 440 12.02 -21.34 -4.74
C GLN A 440 11.66 -19.87 -4.99
N ALA A 441 10.36 -19.58 -5.18
CA ALA A 441 9.86 -18.21 -5.32
C ALA A 441 10.08 -17.37 -4.04
N LEU A 442 9.82 -17.97 -2.86
CA LEU A 442 10.10 -17.34 -1.56
C LEU A 442 11.58 -16.99 -1.37
N VAL A 443 12.49 -17.91 -1.72
CA VAL A 443 13.93 -17.67 -1.66
C VAL A 443 14.38 -16.63 -2.68
N ALA A 444 13.81 -16.62 -3.89
CA ALA A 444 14.11 -15.61 -4.90
C ALA A 444 13.73 -14.20 -4.43
N ALA A 445 12.58 -14.04 -3.76
CA ALA A 445 12.17 -12.77 -3.16
C ALA A 445 13.09 -12.35 -1.99
N ALA A 446 13.48 -13.29 -1.12
CA ALA A 446 14.35 -13.00 0.03
C ALA A 446 15.82 -12.67 -0.35
N GLU A 447 16.29 -13.08 -1.53
CA GLU A 447 17.63 -12.79 -2.04
C GLU A 447 17.68 -11.68 -3.12
N ASP A 448 16.54 -11.06 -3.44
CA ASP A 448 16.48 -9.91 -4.36
C ASP A 448 17.34 -8.74 -3.80
N PRO A 449 18.33 -8.22 -4.54
CA PRO A 449 19.18 -7.13 -4.03
C PRO A 449 18.52 -5.75 -4.04
N ARG A 450 17.31 -5.60 -4.61
CA ARG A 450 16.62 -4.30 -4.76
C ARG A 450 15.95 -3.84 -3.45
N ARG A 451 15.51 -2.58 -3.41
CA ARG A 451 14.69 -2.00 -2.32
C ARG A 451 15.34 -2.11 -0.91
N GLY A 452 16.66 -2.09 -0.85
CA GLY A 452 17.44 -2.19 0.40
C GLY A 452 17.68 -3.60 0.94
N LEU A 453 17.13 -4.65 0.32
CA LEU A 453 17.34 -6.04 0.77
C LEU A 453 18.81 -6.46 0.71
N ASN A 454 19.60 -5.94 -0.23
CA ASN A 454 21.05 -6.13 -0.27
C ASN A 454 21.74 -5.68 1.04
N TRP A 455 21.35 -4.52 1.58
CA TRP A 455 21.89 -3.97 2.82
C TRP A 455 21.37 -4.76 4.03
N PHE A 456 20.06 -4.96 4.12
CA PHE A 456 19.44 -5.79 5.16
C PHE A 456 20.08 -7.19 5.28
N ASN A 457 20.35 -7.83 4.14
CA ASN A 457 20.93 -9.17 4.08
C ASN A 457 22.45 -9.23 4.40
N SER A 458 23.17 -8.10 4.39
CA SER A 458 24.63 -8.06 4.49
C SER A 458 25.20 -7.20 5.63
N GLU A 459 24.44 -6.22 6.12
CA GLU A 459 24.74 -5.34 7.27
C GLU A 459 23.72 -5.55 8.42
N GLY A 460 22.69 -6.39 8.26
CA GLY A 460 21.73 -6.69 9.32
C GLY A 460 20.69 -5.59 9.60
N PHE A 461 20.75 -4.48 8.86
CA PHE A 461 19.78 -3.38 8.83
C PHE A 461 19.92 -2.63 7.49
N ILE A 462 19.07 -1.64 7.25
CA ILE A 462 19.12 -0.78 6.06
C ILE A 462 19.67 0.59 6.50
N PRO A 463 20.81 1.06 5.95
CA PRO A 463 21.31 2.40 6.23
C PRO A 463 20.40 3.50 5.67
N VAL A 464 20.08 4.51 6.49
CA VAL A 464 19.11 5.58 6.17
C VAL A 464 19.50 6.42 4.94
N GLU A 465 20.79 6.56 4.67
CA GLU A 465 21.34 7.28 3.53
C GLU A 465 21.34 6.46 2.22
N LYS A 466 21.03 5.16 2.28
CA LYS A 466 21.07 4.25 1.12
C LYS A 466 19.70 3.85 0.57
N GLU A 467 18.65 3.97 1.36
CA GLU A 467 17.30 3.55 0.99
C GLU A 467 16.26 4.22 1.92
N ALA A 468 15.16 4.72 1.35
CA ALA A 468 14.10 5.37 2.13
C ALA A 468 13.23 4.36 2.88
N ASN A 469 12.51 4.78 3.91
CA ASN A 469 11.68 3.92 4.78
C ASN A 469 12.48 2.77 5.43
N ALA A 470 13.75 3.04 5.75
CA ALA A 470 14.73 2.04 6.18
C ALA A 470 14.30 1.22 7.41
N VAL A 471 13.58 1.83 8.37
CA VAL A 471 13.10 1.14 9.57
C VAL A 471 11.92 0.25 9.24
N SER A 472 10.90 0.78 8.56
CA SER A 472 9.72 0.00 8.15
C SER A 472 10.08 -1.20 7.28
N LYS A 473 10.90 -0.98 6.23
CA LYS A 473 11.46 -2.06 5.42
C LYS A 473 12.25 -3.06 6.27
N GLY A 474 13.09 -2.59 7.18
CA GLY A 474 13.91 -3.44 8.04
C GLY A 474 13.09 -4.38 8.95
N VAL A 475 12.01 -3.89 9.56
CA VAL A 475 11.18 -4.72 10.45
C VAL A 475 10.23 -5.64 9.69
N GLU A 476 9.70 -5.20 8.55
CA GLU A 476 8.84 -6.01 7.68
C GLU A 476 9.64 -7.10 6.96
N TYR A 477 10.85 -6.82 6.48
CA TYR A 477 11.75 -7.86 5.97
C TYR A 477 12.18 -8.85 7.06
N ALA A 478 12.31 -8.45 8.32
CA ALA A 478 12.56 -9.40 9.41
C ALA A 478 11.37 -10.37 9.61
N TYR A 479 10.13 -9.91 9.42
CA TYR A 479 8.96 -10.78 9.40
C TYR A 479 8.91 -11.68 8.15
N ASP A 480 9.14 -11.12 6.96
CA ASP A 480 9.12 -11.91 5.72
C ASP A 480 10.22 -13.00 5.72
N MET A 481 11.40 -12.72 6.29
CA MET A 481 12.46 -13.74 6.47
C MET A 481 12.03 -14.85 7.44
N TRP A 482 11.23 -14.54 8.47
CA TRP A 482 10.73 -15.55 9.40
C TRP A 482 9.82 -16.55 8.69
N VAL A 483 8.90 -16.09 7.83
CA VAL A 483 8.00 -17.02 7.11
C VAL A 483 8.78 -17.89 6.12
N VAL A 484 9.80 -17.36 5.44
CA VAL A 484 10.73 -18.18 4.61
C VAL A 484 11.45 -19.22 5.47
N ALA A 485 11.88 -18.85 6.68
CA ALA A 485 12.51 -19.78 7.62
C ALA A 485 11.55 -20.90 8.05
N GLN A 486 10.28 -20.60 8.37
CA GLN A 486 9.32 -21.62 8.78
C GLN A 486 8.96 -22.59 7.63
N VAL A 487 8.85 -22.10 6.39
CA VAL A 487 8.68 -22.99 5.22
C VAL A 487 9.94 -23.83 4.99
N ALA A 488 11.15 -23.25 5.10
CA ALA A 488 12.41 -24.01 5.03
C ALA A 488 12.44 -25.14 6.09
N LYS A 489 12.02 -24.86 7.33
CA LYS A 489 11.89 -25.84 8.42
C LYS A 489 10.90 -26.95 8.09
N LYS A 490 9.70 -26.58 7.60
CA LYS A 490 8.64 -27.53 7.18
C LYS A 490 9.11 -28.48 6.08
N LEU A 491 9.91 -27.99 5.13
CA LEU A 491 10.47 -28.76 4.01
C LEU A 491 11.84 -29.41 4.31
N GLY A 492 12.36 -29.32 5.54
CA GLY A 492 13.61 -29.98 5.94
C GLY A 492 14.90 -29.32 5.43
N LYS A 493 14.84 -28.04 5.03
CA LYS A 493 15.96 -27.27 4.46
C LYS A 493 16.74 -26.56 5.58
N THR A 494 17.49 -27.34 6.36
CA THR A 494 18.09 -26.90 7.65
C THR A 494 19.01 -25.69 7.56
N GLU A 495 19.88 -25.59 6.55
CA GLU A 495 20.80 -24.45 6.42
C GLU A 495 20.06 -23.15 6.10
N ASP A 496 19.04 -23.23 5.24
CA ASP A 496 18.18 -22.09 4.92
C ASP A 496 17.32 -21.69 6.14
N TYR A 497 16.77 -22.66 6.87
CA TYR A 497 16.09 -22.39 8.14
C TYR A 497 16.99 -21.60 9.08
N LYS A 498 18.25 -22.01 9.23
CA LYS A 498 19.23 -21.29 10.05
C LYS A 498 19.53 -19.90 9.51
N LYS A 499 19.78 -19.75 8.21
CA LYS A 499 20.07 -18.47 7.54
C LYS A 499 18.94 -17.45 7.75
N TYR A 500 17.71 -17.81 7.39
CA TYR A 500 16.57 -16.90 7.44
C TYR A 500 16.08 -16.67 8.87
N SER A 501 16.23 -17.66 9.78
CA SER A 501 16.00 -17.45 11.22
C SER A 501 16.88 -16.35 11.81
N ASN A 502 18.17 -16.31 11.47
CA ASN A 502 19.06 -15.24 11.94
C ASN A 502 18.63 -13.88 11.39
N ARG A 503 18.31 -13.79 10.10
CA ARG A 503 17.80 -12.54 9.50
C ARG A 503 16.45 -12.09 10.07
N SER A 504 15.61 -13.01 10.55
CA SER A 504 14.35 -12.63 11.21
C SER A 504 14.52 -11.93 12.56
N LEU A 505 15.73 -11.95 13.13
CA LEU A 505 16.11 -11.23 14.34
C LEU A 505 16.70 -9.84 14.05
N ASN A 506 16.91 -9.47 12.77
CA ASN A 506 17.53 -8.19 12.37
C ASN A 506 16.80 -6.96 12.90
N TYR A 507 15.49 -7.05 13.15
CA TYR A 507 14.72 -5.95 13.76
C TYR A 507 15.30 -5.48 15.11
N LYS A 508 15.99 -6.37 15.85
CA LYS A 508 16.66 -6.05 17.13
C LYS A 508 17.82 -5.07 16.94
N ASN A 509 18.44 -5.04 15.76
CA ASN A 509 19.53 -4.13 15.43
C ASN A 509 19.05 -2.67 15.30
N LEU A 510 17.74 -2.45 15.13
CA LEU A 510 17.11 -1.13 15.06
C LEU A 510 16.66 -0.62 16.44
N TYR A 511 16.66 -1.43 17.50
CA TYR A 511 16.18 -1.00 18.81
C TYR A 511 17.20 -0.12 19.54
N ASP A 512 16.85 1.14 19.75
CA ASP A 512 17.57 2.08 20.59
C ASP A 512 17.03 2.00 22.03
N SER A 513 17.87 1.53 22.95
CA SER A 513 17.52 1.41 24.36
C SER A 513 17.48 2.73 25.13
N GLU A 514 18.03 3.83 24.58
CA GLU A 514 17.97 5.16 25.21
C GLU A 514 16.60 5.80 25.00
N THR A 515 16.07 5.76 23.77
CA THR A 515 14.73 6.28 23.44
C THR A 515 13.62 5.24 23.62
N GLY A 516 13.96 3.95 23.64
CA GLY A 516 13.00 2.83 23.65
C GLY A 516 12.19 2.76 22.37
N PHE A 517 12.79 3.02 21.21
CA PHE A 517 12.16 2.95 19.89
C PHE A 517 13.01 2.18 18.89
N LEU A 518 12.37 1.59 17.86
CA LEU A 518 13.04 1.15 16.65
C LEU A 518 13.41 2.38 15.79
N ARG A 519 14.70 2.64 15.59
CA ARG A 519 15.26 3.85 14.94
C ARG A 519 16.16 3.50 13.75
N GLY A 520 16.29 4.45 12.81
CA GLY A 520 17.22 4.36 11.70
C GLY A 520 18.67 4.57 12.13
N LYS A 521 19.61 3.95 11.40
CA LYS A 521 21.07 4.11 11.55
C LYS A 521 21.73 4.36 10.20
N ASN A 522 22.86 5.03 10.19
CA ASN A 522 23.72 5.10 9.01
C ASN A 522 24.60 3.85 8.84
N MET A 523 25.37 3.77 7.75
CA MET A 523 26.26 2.63 7.42
C MET A 523 27.39 2.35 8.45
N TYR A 524 27.58 3.23 9.43
CA TYR A 524 28.53 3.10 10.53
C TYR A 524 27.86 2.72 11.86
N GLY A 525 26.54 2.47 11.85
CA GLY A 525 25.76 2.13 13.04
C GLY A 525 25.42 3.32 13.94
N VAL A 526 25.71 4.56 13.53
CA VAL A 526 25.32 5.78 14.25
C VAL A 526 23.83 6.01 14.01
N TRP A 527 23.08 6.26 15.08
CA TRP A 527 21.65 6.58 15.00
C TRP A 527 21.39 7.84 14.19
N ASP A 528 20.26 7.86 13.48
CA ASP A 528 19.78 9.02 12.75
C ASP A 528 19.31 10.12 13.72
N GLU A 529 19.78 11.36 13.52
CA GLU A 529 19.58 12.50 14.41
C GLU A 529 19.40 13.82 13.63
N PRO A 530 18.50 14.74 14.08
CA PRO A 530 17.68 14.65 15.29
C PRO A 530 16.55 13.63 15.17
N PHE A 531 16.21 12.96 16.28
CA PHE A 531 15.11 12.00 16.32
C PHE A 531 13.88 12.61 17.00
N ASP A 532 12.76 12.59 16.29
CA ASP A 532 11.43 12.84 16.82
C ASP A 532 10.55 11.59 16.56
N PRO A 533 10.04 10.91 17.60
CA PRO A 533 9.18 9.74 17.42
C PRO A 533 7.81 10.07 16.83
N MET A 534 7.41 11.35 16.79
CA MET A 534 6.14 11.83 16.25
C MET A 534 6.22 12.15 14.76
N ALA A 535 7.41 12.37 14.21
CA ALA A 535 7.61 12.81 12.84
C ALA A 535 7.11 11.75 11.83
N ILE A 536 6.05 12.10 11.11
CA ILE A 536 5.45 11.28 10.05
C ILE A 536 6.32 11.36 8.79
N SER A 537 6.51 10.22 8.12
CA SER A 537 7.11 10.16 6.78
C SER A 537 6.31 9.28 5.82
N LEU A 538 6.39 9.62 4.53
CA LEU A 538 5.70 8.96 3.40
C LEU A 538 6.47 7.78 2.81
N LEU A 539 5.82 6.97 1.98
CA LEU A 539 6.52 6.10 1.02
C LEU A 539 7.57 6.89 0.21
N GLY A 540 8.80 6.37 0.13
CA GLY A 540 9.93 7.05 -0.52
C GLY A 540 10.56 8.19 0.31
N ALA A 541 10.17 8.35 1.59
CA ALA A 541 10.62 9.43 2.47
C ALA A 541 10.96 8.95 3.89
N GLY A 542 11.99 9.56 4.49
CA GLY A 542 12.31 9.34 5.91
C GLY A 542 12.58 7.89 6.27
N ASN A 543 12.29 7.53 7.52
CA ASN A 543 12.58 6.21 8.10
C ASN A 543 11.36 5.27 8.14
N TYR A 544 10.15 5.82 8.12
CA TYR A 544 8.90 5.09 8.29
C TYR A 544 8.02 5.23 7.04
N THR A 545 7.37 4.15 6.60
CA THR A 545 6.33 4.23 5.56
C THR A 545 5.03 4.70 6.21
N GLU A 546 4.43 5.77 5.70
CA GLU A 546 3.07 6.23 6.04
C GLU A 546 2.79 6.24 7.55
N GLY A 547 3.70 6.87 8.29
CA GLY A 547 3.66 6.82 9.74
C GLY A 547 4.93 7.32 10.39
N ASN A 548 5.05 7.03 11.69
CA ASN A 548 6.16 7.47 12.53
C ASN A 548 6.69 6.31 13.41
N ALA A 549 7.54 6.64 14.39
CA ALA A 549 8.16 5.64 15.24
C ALA A 549 7.16 4.87 16.10
N TRP A 550 6.02 5.46 16.51
CA TRP A 550 5.03 4.77 17.35
C TRP A 550 4.34 3.63 16.62
N HIS A 551 3.94 3.84 15.36
CA HIS A 551 3.24 2.83 14.57
C HIS A 551 4.15 1.60 14.34
N TYR A 552 5.43 1.84 14.04
CA TYR A 552 6.39 0.79 13.71
C TYR A 552 7.10 0.14 14.91
N ASN A 553 7.13 0.77 16.09
CA ASN A 553 7.85 0.25 17.27
C ASN A 553 7.39 -1.15 17.73
N PHE A 554 6.16 -1.53 17.37
CA PHE A 554 5.53 -2.78 17.77
C PHE A 554 5.51 -3.84 16.65
N PHE A 555 6.13 -3.57 15.50
CA PHE A 555 6.11 -4.49 14.36
C PHE A 555 7.26 -5.51 14.44
N ALA A 556 7.04 -6.60 15.16
CA ALA A 556 7.77 -7.85 14.98
C ALA A 556 6.87 -9.05 15.34
N PRO A 557 5.78 -9.30 14.57
CA PRO A 557 4.80 -10.35 14.89
C PRO A 557 5.41 -11.76 14.98
N GLN A 558 6.59 -11.99 14.39
CA GLN A 558 7.39 -13.20 14.54
C GLN A 558 8.06 -13.39 15.91
N ASP A 559 8.26 -12.32 16.69
CA ASP A 559 9.05 -12.33 17.93
C ASP A 559 8.50 -11.36 18.98
N ILE A 560 7.18 -11.37 19.20
CA ILE A 560 6.53 -10.48 20.19
C ILE A 560 7.11 -10.69 21.59
N ASN A 561 7.48 -11.92 21.97
CA ASN A 561 8.19 -12.15 23.23
C ASN A 561 9.57 -11.49 23.25
N GLY A 562 10.30 -11.48 22.13
CA GLY A 562 11.54 -10.72 21.98
C GLY A 562 11.34 -9.20 22.05
N LEU A 563 10.24 -8.65 21.51
CA LEU A 563 9.89 -7.22 21.69
C LEU A 563 9.59 -6.88 23.15
N ILE A 564 8.87 -7.74 23.87
CA ILE A 564 8.61 -7.59 25.30
C ILE A 564 9.94 -7.58 26.08
N GLU A 565 10.87 -8.47 25.74
CA GLU A 565 12.21 -8.54 26.36
C GLU A 565 13.02 -7.26 26.10
N LEU A 566 13.04 -6.74 24.86
CA LEU A 566 13.72 -5.48 24.51
C LEU A 566 13.20 -4.27 25.31
N HIS A 567 11.88 -4.19 25.50
CA HIS A 567 11.23 -3.11 26.25
C HIS A 567 11.36 -3.24 27.78
N GLY A 568 12.06 -4.26 28.29
CA GLY A 568 12.28 -4.45 29.73
C GLY A 568 11.25 -5.34 30.43
N GLY A 569 10.50 -6.14 29.68
CA GLY A 569 9.54 -7.12 30.18
C GLY A 569 8.09 -6.61 30.22
N ASP A 570 7.18 -7.55 30.55
CA ASP A 570 5.72 -7.42 30.45
C ASP A 570 5.18 -6.02 30.80
N GLN A 571 5.49 -5.50 31.98
CA GLN A 571 4.95 -4.23 32.50
C GLN A 571 5.48 -2.98 31.79
N ALA A 572 6.74 -2.99 31.36
CA ALA A 572 7.33 -1.86 30.64
C ALA A 572 6.84 -1.82 29.19
N PHE A 573 6.63 -3.00 28.57
CA PHE A 573 5.99 -3.12 27.26
C PHE A 573 4.52 -2.68 27.29
N VAL A 574 3.74 -3.13 28.29
CA VAL A 574 2.37 -2.65 28.54
C VAL A 574 2.35 -1.13 28.67
N LYS A 575 3.26 -0.54 29.45
CA LYS A 575 3.35 0.91 29.61
C LYS A 575 3.65 1.61 28.28
N LYS A 576 4.53 1.06 27.43
CA LYS A 576 4.82 1.64 26.10
C LYS A 576 3.58 1.63 25.19
N ILE A 577 2.72 0.61 25.27
CA ILE A 577 1.45 0.59 24.54
C ILE A 577 0.45 1.58 25.19
N ASP A 578 0.32 1.62 26.51
CA ASP A 578 -0.51 2.62 27.21
C ASP A 578 -0.08 4.05 26.84
N ASP A 579 1.23 4.29 26.72
CA ASP A 579 1.80 5.57 26.30
C ASP A 579 1.31 5.95 24.91
N MET A 580 1.35 5.06 23.91
CA MET A 580 0.84 5.27 22.54
C MET A 580 -0.61 5.80 22.54
N PHE A 581 -1.50 5.20 23.33
CA PHE A 581 -2.90 5.63 23.46
C PHE A 581 -3.10 6.91 24.28
N SER A 582 -2.06 7.44 24.92
CA SER A 582 -2.10 8.63 25.78
C SER A 582 -1.35 9.84 25.22
N GLN A 583 -0.52 9.64 24.17
CA GLN A 583 0.11 10.72 23.43
C GLN A 583 -0.93 11.59 22.72
N GLU A 584 -0.53 12.82 22.36
CA GLU A 584 -1.34 13.67 21.49
C GLU A 584 -1.40 13.06 20.08
N ALA A 585 -2.57 13.15 19.44
CA ALA A 585 -2.76 12.73 18.06
C ALA A 585 -2.07 13.73 17.12
N VAL A 586 -1.08 13.27 16.36
CA VAL A 586 -0.38 14.10 15.37
C VAL A 586 -1.25 14.16 14.12
N ASN A 587 -2.00 15.25 13.98
CA ASN A 587 -2.88 15.52 12.85
C ASN A 587 -2.22 16.52 11.88
N ASP A 588 -0.95 16.27 11.52
CA ASP A 588 -0.26 17.03 10.45
C ASP A 588 -0.46 16.33 9.11
N ASN A 589 -1.74 16.21 8.72
CA ASN A 589 -2.19 15.53 7.50
C ASN A 589 -1.78 16.28 6.21
N HIS A 590 -0.86 17.25 6.28
CA HIS A 590 -0.17 17.81 5.11
C HIS A 590 0.91 16.85 4.55
N MET A 591 1.37 15.88 5.36
CA MET A 591 2.47 14.99 4.99
C MET A 591 2.02 13.56 4.67
N ALA A 592 1.14 12.93 5.44
CA ALA A 592 0.55 11.63 5.09
C ALA A 592 -0.97 11.69 5.32
N HIS A 593 -1.75 11.36 4.29
CA HIS A 593 -3.21 11.52 4.31
C HIS A 593 -3.93 10.30 4.90
N ASP A 594 -3.29 9.13 4.81
CA ASP A 594 -3.71 7.82 5.33
C ASP A 594 -3.67 7.68 6.86
N VAL A 595 -2.81 8.41 7.59
CA VAL A 595 -2.69 8.35 9.06
C VAL A 595 -3.94 8.92 9.74
N THR A 596 -4.94 8.06 9.93
CA THR A 596 -6.31 8.42 10.28
C THR A 596 -6.89 7.48 11.35
N GLY A 597 -8.10 7.75 11.85
CA GLY A 597 -8.73 6.97 12.93
C GLY A 597 -7.93 6.99 14.25
N LEU A 598 -7.44 8.17 14.66
CA LEU A 598 -6.45 8.32 15.73
C LEU A 598 -7.04 8.25 17.16
N ILE A 599 -6.54 7.31 17.98
CA ILE A 599 -6.71 7.29 19.45
C ILE A 599 -5.33 7.52 20.08
N GLY A 600 -4.99 8.79 20.28
CA GLY A 600 -3.60 9.20 20.56
C GLY A 600 -2.73 8.94 19.33
N GLN A 601 -1.67 8.14 19.48
CA GLN A 601 -0.81 7.69 18.37
C GLN A 601 -1.22 6.34 17.77
N TYR A 602 -2.34 5.75 18.18
CA TYR A 602 -2.91 4.58 17.52
C TYR A 602 -3.76 5.01 16.32
N ALA A 603 -3.30 4.74 15.10
CA ALA A 603 -4.03 5.03 13.87
C ALA A 603 -4.80 3.79 13.39
N GLN A 604 -6.12 3.74 13.55
CA GLN A 604 -6.91 2.61 13.03
C GLN A 604 -7.02 2.63 11.50
N GLY A 605 -6.94 3.79 10.85
CA GLY A 605 -7.03 3.89 9.38
C GLY A 605 -5.74 3.56 8.65
N ASN A 606 -4.76 2.93 9.31
CA ASN A 606 -3.48 2.55 8.69
C ASN A 606 -2.84 1.30 9.35
N GLU A 607 -2.48 0.36 8.49
CA GLU A 607 -2.14 -1.04 8.70
C GLU A 607 -1.05 -1.39 9.72
N PRO A 608 0.03 -0.60 9.95
CA PRO A 608 1.05 -0.90 10.94
C PRO A 608 0.54 -0.94 12.37
N SER A 609 -0.60 -0.29 12.66
CA SER A 609 -1.22 -0.28 13.99
C SER A 609 -2.15 -1.48 14.24
N HIS A 610 -2.65 -2.16 13.21
CA HIS A 610 -3.78 -3.10 13.29
C HIS A 610 -3.64 -4.21 14.35
N HIS A 611 -2.45 -4.74 14.57
CA HIS A 611 -2.19 -5.80 15.55
C HIS A 611 -1.91 -5.27 16.97
N VAL A 612 -1.60 -3.98 17.15
CA VAL A 612 -1.00 -3.44 18.39
C VAL A 612 -1.91 -3.59 19.61
N ILE A 613 -3.23 -3.39 19.48
CA ILE A 613 -4.17 -3.57 20.59
C ILE A 613 -4.26 -5.00 21.12
N TYR A 614 -3.89 -6.00 20.32
CA TYR A 614 -3.87 -7.40 20.75
C TYR A 614 -2.60 -7.76 21.54
N LEU A 615 -1.59 -6.88 21.57
CA LEU A 615 -0.31 -7.16 22.20
C LEU A 615 -0.35 -7.18 23.74
N TYR A 616 -1.38 -6.57 24.36
CA TYR A 616 -1.60 -6.75 25.81
C TYR A 616 -1.86 -8.22 26.19
N ASN A 617 -2.39 -9.06 25.27
CA ASN A 617 -2.56 -10.50 25.52
C ASN A 617 -1.21 -11.20 25.77
N TYR A 618 -0.17 -10.84 25.02
CA TYR A 618 1.18 -11.40 25.15
C TYR A 618 1.86 -10.95 26.46
N ALA A 619 1.53 -9.75 26.94
CA ALA A 619 2.03 -9.20 28.20
C ALA A 619 1.17 -9.52 29.44
N GLY A 620 0.01 -10.17 29.27
CA GLY A 620 -0.84 -10.63 30.37
C GLY A 620 -1.86 -9.62 30.88
N GLU A 621 -2.20 -8.61 30.09
CA GLU A 621 -3.27 -7.65 30.39
C GLU A 621 -4.44 -7.69 29.37
N PRO A 622 -5.03 -8.87 29.09
CA PRO A 622 -6.00 -9.03 28.00
C PRO A 622 -7.27 -8.18 28.13
N TRP A 623 -7.62 -7.72 29.34
CA TRP A 623 -8.73 -6.78 29.53
C TRP A 623 -8.48 -5.41 28.88
N LYS A 624 -7.22 -5.00 28.70
CA LYS A 624 -6.88 -3.78 27.94
C LYS A 624 -7.13 -3.96 26.45
N SER A 625 -6.77 -5.12 25.88
CA SER A 625 -7.15 -5.50 24.51
C SER A 625 -8.68 -5.42 24.37
N GLN A 626 -9.41 -6.10 25.25
CA GLN A 626 -10.88 -6.16 25.22
C GLN A 626 -11.54 -4.78 25.22
N ALA A 627 -11.05 -3.86 26.07
CA ALA A 627 -11.56 -2.49 26.11
C ALA A 627 -11.21 -1.69 24.84
N ARG A 628 -9.95 -1.75 24.36
CA ARG A 628 -9.53 -0.97 23.17
C ARG A 628 -10.13 -1.51 21.88
N ILE A 629 -10.27 -2.82 21.72
CA ILE A 629 -10.92 -3.46 20.56
C ILE A 629 -12.36 -2.98 20.43
N ARG A 630 -13.12 -2.99 21.54
CA ARG A 630 -14.50 -2.49 21.55
C ARG A 630 -14.56 -0.99 21.30
N GLN A 631 -13.69 -0.19 21.92
CA GLN A 631 -13.61 1.24 21.66
C GLN A 631 -13.37 1.55 20.17
N VAL A 632 -12.40 0.89 19.54
CA VAL A 632 -12.07 1.11 18.12
C VAL A 632 -13.25 0.72 17.21
N MET A 633 -13.91 -0.42 17.47
CA MET A 633 -15.09 -0.81 16.70
C MET A 633 -16.29 0.14 16.91
N ASP A 634 -16.46 0.70 18.12
CA ASP A 634 -17.55 1.61 18.46
C ASP A 634 -17.30 3.06 17.97
N GLU A 635 -16.04 3.50 17.84
CA GLU A 635 -15.65 4.87 17.45
C GLU A 635 -15.28 5.02 15.96
N MET A 636 -14.77 3.97 15.30
CA MET A 636 -14.13 4.07 13.98
C MET A 636 -14.86 3.33 12.85
N TYR A 637 -15.95 2.61 13.16
CA TYR A 637 -16.76 1.89 12.18
C TYR A 637 -18.24 2.22 12.39
N THR A 638 -18.94 2.68 11.34
CA THR A 638 -20.36 3.06 11.42
C THR A 638 -21.16 2.52 10.23
N SER A 639 -22.49 2.62 10.29
CA SER A 639 -23.39 2.30 9.17
C SER A 639 -23.66 3.48 8.23
N GLU A 640 -22.89 4.57 8.33
CA GLU A 640 -23.04 5.75 7.48
C GLU A 640 -22.07 5.70 6.28
N ARG A 641 -22.24 6.60 5.30
CA ARG A 641 -21.39 6.62 4.09
C ARG A 641 -19.90 6.88 4.38
N ASP A 642 -19.61 7.58 5.46
CA ASP A 642 -18.27 7.85 6.01
C ASP A 642 -17.84 6.82 7.09
N GLY A 643 -18.51 5.67 7.16
CA GLY A 643 -18.33 4.67 8.21
C GLY A 643 -17.02 3.86 8.21
N LEU A 644 -16.01 4.30 7.46
CA LEU A 644 -14.62 3.80 7.55
C LEU A 644 -13.70 4.97 7.91
N CYS A 645 -12.85 4.79 8.92
CA CYS A 645 -11.98 5.86 9.41
C CYS A 645 -10.74 6.16 8.54
N GLY A 646 -10.54 5.40 7.45
CA GLY A 646 -9.43 5.47 6.50
C GLY A 646 -9.73 4.54 5.31
N ASN A 647 -8.75 4.39 4.41
CA ASN A 647 -8.82 3.55 3.20
C ASN A 647 -9.39 2.15 3.49
N GLU A 648 -10.22 1.58 2.61
CA GLU A 648 -10.69 0.18 2.80
C GLU A 648 -9.60 -0.87 2.49
N ASP A 649 -8.61 -0.48 1.68
CA ASP A 649 -7.43 -1.25 1.23
C ASP A 649 -7.72 -2.72 0.88
N CYS A 650 -8.56 -2.89 -0.15
CA CYS A 650 -8.87 -4.17 -0.79
C CYS A 650 -9.35 -5.26 0.20
N GLY A 651 -10.20 -4.88 1.16
CA GLY A 651 -10.72 -5.78 2.17
C GLY A 651 -10.03 -5.74 3.52
N GLN A 652 -8.89 -5.04 3.69
CA GLN A 652 -8.06 -5.16 4.89
C GLN A 652 -8.68 -4.51 6.13
N MET A 653 -9.18 -3.28 6.02
CA MET A 653 -9.91 -2.63 7.11
C MET A 653 -11.17 -3.40 7.51
N SER A 654 -11.85 -3.98 6.53
CA SER A 654 -13.04 -4.79 6.74
C SER A 654 -12.75 -6.15 7.37
N ALA A 655 -11.69 -6.84 6.93
CA ALA A 655 -11.27 -8.12 7.49
C ALA A 655 -10.81 -7.98 8.95
N TRP A 656 -10.19 -6.84 9.30
CA TRP A 656 -9.90 -6.50 10.70
C TRP A 656 -11.18 -6.42 11.54
N TYR A 657 -12.22 -5.73 11.05
CA TYR A 657 -13.49 -5.63 11.77
C TYR A 657 -14.16 -7.00 11.90
N VAL A 658 -14.22 -7.79 10.82
CA VAL A 658 -14.80 -9.15 10.84
C VAL A 658 -14.14 -10.02 11.91
N PHE A 659 -12.80 -10.11 11.93
CA PHE A 659 -12.07 -10.85 12.97
C PHE A 659 -12.35 -10.31 14.40
N SER A 660 -12.24 -8.99 14.58
CA SER A 660 -12.42 -8.34 15.88
C SER A 660 -13.84 -8.53 16.44
N ALA A 661 -14.87 -8.42 15.58
CA ALA A 661 -16.27 -8.60 15.94
C ALA A 661 -16.65 -10.06 16.26
N MET A 662 -15.99 -11.03 15.61
CA MET A 662 -16.04 -12.46 16.00
C MET A 662 -15.30 -12.73 17.33
N GLY A 663 -14.38 -11.85 17.73
CA GLY A 663 -13.68 -11.88 19.00
C GLY A 663 -12.27 -12.47 18.96
N PHE A 664 -11.60 -12.55 17.80
CA PHE A 664 -10.20 -13.01 17.71
C PHE A 664 -9.48 -12.50 16.45
N TYR A 665 -8.16 -12.28 16.52
CA TYR A 665 -7.38 -11.69 15.41
C TYR A 665 -6.01 -12.36 15.18
N PRO A 666 -5.56 -12.56 13.92
CA PRO A 666 -4.25 -13.13 13.58
C PRO A 666 -3.12 -12.10 13.72
N VAL A 667 -2.56 -11.96 14.93
CA VAL A 667 -1.43 -11.03 15.18
C VAL A 667 -0.17 -11.40 14.38
N ASN A 668 0.11 -12.69 14.23
CA ASN A 668 1.07 -13.20 13.26
C ASN A 668 0.26 -14.00 12.22
N PRO A 669 0.12 -13.50 10.98
CA PRO A 669 -0.78 -14.12 10.01
C PRO A 669 -0.33 -15.50 9.49
N ALA A 670 0.85 -15.99 9.87
CA ALA A 670 1.40 -17.28 9.41
C ALA A 670 1.82 -18.25 10.54
N ASP A 671 1.51 -17.98 11.83
CA ASP A 671 1.80 -18.91 12.94
C ASP A 671 0.63 -19.84 13.33
N GLY A 672 -0.56 -19.59 12.78
CA GLY A 672 -1.78 -20.35 13.08
C GLY A 672 -2.39 -20.10 14.46
N GLN A 673 -2.02 -19.00 15.15
CA GLN A 673 -2.64 -18.53 16.39
C GLN A 673 -3.47 -17.26 16.13
N TYR A 674 -4.61 -17.15 16.80
CA TYR A 674 -5.45 -15.95 16.80
C TYR A 674 -5.63 -15.47 18.23
N ALA A 675 -5.21 -14.24 18.52
CA ALA A 675 -5.34 -13.63 19.83
C ALA A 675 -6.81 -13.30 20.12
N ILE A 676 -7.36 -13.74 21.25
CA ILE A 676 -8.77 -13.51 21.62
C ILE A 676 -8.95 -12.06 22.07
N GLY A 677 -9.90 -11.38 21.45
CA GLY A 677 -10.31 -10.00 21.73
C GLY A 677 -11.56 -9.93 22.61
N SER A 678 -12.55 -9.15 22.18
CA SER A 678 -13.89 -9.08 22.78
C SER A 678 -14.94 -9.07 21.68
N PRO A 679 -15.82 -10.08 21.58
CA PRO A 679 -16.80 -10.17 20.50
C PRO A 679 -17.87 -9.07 20.59
N VAL A 680 -18.50 -8.77 19.46
CA VAL A 680 -19.66 -7.88 19.36
C VAL A 680 -20.98 -8.65 19.52
N PHE A 681 -21.05 -9.83 18.90
CA PHE A 681 -22.28 -10.64 18.84
C PHE A 681 -22.44 -11.55 20.07
N GLY A 682 -23.68 -11.99 20.31
CA GLY A 682 -23.99 -12.96 21.37
C GLY A 682 -23.63 -14.39 20.98
N LYS A 683 -23.69 -14.71 19.69
CA LYS A 683 -23.16 -15.94 19.10
C LYS A 683 -22.69 -15.70 17.67
N VAL A 684 -21.64 -16.39 17.26
CA VAL A 684 -21.11 -16.44 15.89
C VAL A 684 -20.91 -17.90 15.50
N THR A 685 -21.29 -18.29 14.29
CA THR A 685 -21.01 -19.61 13.71
C THR A 685 -20.22 -19.44 12.41
N ILE A 686 -19.06 -20.08 12.30
CA ILE A 686 -18.23 -20.11 11.09
C ILE A 686 -18.43 -21.48 10.42
N HIS A 687 -18.94 -21.48 9.18
CA HIS A 687 -19.28 -22.68 8.41
C HIS A 687 -18.14 -23.08 7.46
N LEU A 688 -17.29 -24.00 7.93
CA LEU A 688 -16.04 -24.35 7.26
C LEU A 688 -16.25 -25.28 6.06
N ASP A 689 -15.38 -25.17 5.05
CA ASP A 689 -15.45 -26.00 3.83
C ASP A 689 -15.23 -27.51 4.09
N ASN A 690 -14.68 -27.88 5.24
CA ASN A 690 -14.55 -29.28 5.67
C ASN A 690 -15.86 -29.87 6.25
N GLY A 691 -16.91 -29.06 6.40
CA GLY A 691 -18.22 -29.46 6.93
C GLY A 691 -18.36 -29.38 8.45
N ASN A 692 -17.35 -28.85 9.16
CA ASN A 692 -17.44 -28.52 10.58
C ASN A 692 -17.94 -27.09 10.79
N ASP A 693 -18.60 -26.87 11.93
CA ASP A 693 -18.91 -25.53 12.43
C ASP A 693 -17.99 -25.19 13.60
N PHE A 694 -17.43 -23.98 13.60
CA PHE A 694 -16.79 -23.38 14.77
C PHE A 694 -17.68 -22.28 15.35
N VAL A 695 -18.08 -22.41 16.61
CA VAL A 695 -19.05 -21.54 17.27
C VAL A 695 -18.38 -20.75 18.40
N ILE A 696 -18.57 -19.43 18.40
CA ILE A 696 -18.26 -18.55 19.53
C ILE A 696 -19.59 -18.20 20.21
N GLU A 697 -19.75 -18.52 21.49
CA GLU A 697 -20.89 -18.12 22.31
C GLU A 697 -20.45 -17.10 23.37
N ALA A 698 -20.97 -15.87 23.33
CA ALA A 698 -20.62 -14.81 24.27
C ALA A 698 -21.78 -14.55 25.25
N GLU A 699 -21.82 -15.33 26.33
CA GLU A 699 -22.86 -15.24 27.35
C GLU A 699 -22.81 -13.89 28.08
N ASN A 700 -23.97 -13.24 28.21
CA ASN A 700 -24.15 -11.89 28.75
C ASN A 700 -23.49 -10.74 27.95
N ASN A 701 -23.02 -10.96 26.71
CA ASN A 701 -22.44 -9.88 25.90
C ASN A 701 -23.43 -8.75 25.65
N ASN A 702 -22.98 -7.50 25.81
CA ASN A 702 -23.71 -6.27 25.48
C ASN A 702 -22.74 -5.07 25.45
N VAL A 703 -23.28 -3.85 25.31
CA VAL A 703 -22.48 -2.60 25.28
C VAL A 703 -21.69 -2.33 26.58
N ASN A 704 -22.16 -2.79 27.74
CA ASN A 704 -21.45 -2.62 29.01
C ASN A 704 -20.54 -3.83 29.33
N ASN A 705 -20.93 -5.03 28.91
CA ASN A 705 -20.22 -6.27 29.24
C ASN A 705 -19.16 -6.60 28.19
N THR A 706 -18.06 -5.87 28.20
CA THR A 706 -16.95 -6.02 27.24
C THR A 706 -15.84 -6.97 27.70
N TYR A 707 -15.79 -7.34 28.98
CA TYR A 707 -14.68 -8.10 29.55
C TYR A 707 -14.97 -9.59 29.71
N ILE A 708 -14.06 -10.45 29.26
CA ILE A 708 -14.15 -11.90 29.45
C ILE A 708 -13.85 -12.24 30.93
N GLN A 709 -14.80 -12.89 31.59
CA GLN A 709 -14.73 -13.33 32.99
C GLN A 709 -14.19 -14.76 33.12
N SER A 710 -14.55 -15.62 32.16
CA SER A 710 -14.10 -17.00 32.03
C SER A 710 -14.42 -17.52 30.63
N ALA A 711 -13.70 -18.56 30.20
CA ALA A 711 -14.00 -19.25 28.94
C ALA A 711 -13.97 -20.78 29.11
N SER A 712 -14.62 -21.47 28.17
CA SER A 712 -14.56 -22.93 28.03
C SER A 712 -14.53 -23.33 26.56
N PHE A 713 -13.80 -24.38 26.22
CA PHE A 713 -13.75 -24.95 24.88
C PHE A 713 -14.30 -26.38 24.93
N ASN A 714 -15.35 -26.66 24.16
CA ASN A 714 -16.10 -27.92 24.18
C ASN A 714 -16.46 -28.39 25.60
N GLY A 715 -16.88 -27.44 26.46
CA GLY A 715 -17.29 -27.67 27.86
C GLY A 715 -16.14 -27.89 28.86
N SER A 716 -14.88 -27.88 28.42
CA SER A 716 -13.70 -27.90 29.30
C SER A 716 -13.22 -26.48 29.59
N GLU A 717 -12.69 -26.23 30.78
CA GLU A 717 -12.11 -24.92 31.16
C GLU A 717 -11.05 -24.45 30.16
N TYR A 718 -11.09 -23.16 29.80
CA TYR A 718 -10.18 -22.55 28.84
C TYR A 718 -9.69 -21.21 29.38
N ASP A 719 -8.44 -21.18 29.82
CA ASP A 719 -7.78 -19.99 30.39
C ASP A 719 -7.03 -19.16 29.34
N LYS A 720 -6.80 -19.73 28.14
CA LYS A 720 -5.94 -19.15 27.10
C LYS A 720 -6.57 -17.94 26.40
N THR A 721 -5.76 -16.91 26.17
CA THR A 721 -6.12 -15.68 25.43
C THR A 721 -5.85 -15.78 23.92
N PHE A 722 -5.83 -17.00 23.39
CA PHE A 722 -5.67 -17.29 21.97
C PHE A 722 -6.37 -18.60 21.61
N ILE A 723 -6.79 -18.72 20.36
CA ILE A 723 -7.30 -19.95 19.74
C ILE A 723 -6.38 -20.32 18.57
N THR A 724 -6.23 -21.62 18.26
CA THR A 724 -5.39 -22.06 17.12
C THR A 724 -6.23 -22.42 15.90
N HIS A 725 -5.66 -22.26 14.70
CA HIS A 725 -6.32 -22.60 13.43
C HIS A 725 -6.84 -24.04 13.41
N ASN A 726 -6.06 -25.00 13.91
CA ASN A 726 -6.46 -26.40 14.03
C ASN A 726 -7.68 -26.60 14.97
N GLN A 727 -7.77 -25.83 16.06
CA GLN A 727 -8.98 -25.86 16.92
C GLN A 727 -10.21 -25.28 16.21
N ILE A 728 -10.03 -24.27 15.34
CA ILE A 728 -11.10 -23.74 14.50
C ILE A 728 -11.50 -24.78 13.45
N GLU A 729 -10.56 -25.31 12.67
CA GLU A 729 -10.81 -26.31 11.62
C GLU A 729 -11.45 -27.61 12.16
N THR A 730 -11.10 -28.04 13.37
CA THR A 730 -11.73 -29.19 14.05
C THR A 730 -13.20 -28.92 14.43
N GLY A 731 -13.60 -27.65 14.51
CA GLY A 731 -14.91 -27.22 14.95
C GLY A 731 -15.16 -27.39 16.46
N GLY A 732 -16.39 -27.09 16.86
CA GLY A 732 -16.84 -27.11 18.25
C GLY A 732 -17.21 -25.72 18.77
N VAL A 733 -17.33 -25.60 20.09
CA VAL A 733 -17.83 -24.38 20.75
C VAL A 733 -16.79 -23.80 21.70
N ILE A 734 -16.39 -22.55 21.48
CA ILE A 734 -15.77 -21.72 22.53
C ILE A 734 -16.86 -20.84 23.15
N LYS A 735 -17.09 -21.04 24.45
CA LYS A 735 -18.05 -20.24 25.23
C LYS A 735 -17.31 -19.28 26.14
N LEU A 736 -17.58 -17.99 25.98
CA LEU A 736 -17.05 -16.86 26.74
C LEU A 736 -18.15 -16.35 27.68
N THR A 737 -17.83 -16.09 28.95
CA THR A 737 -18.73 -15.42 29.90
C THR A 737 -18.31 -13.96 30.00
N MET A 738 -19.18 -13.03 29.64
CA MET A 738 -18.87 -11.59 29.60
C MET A 738 -19.33 -10.87 30.89
N GLY A 739 -18.68 -9.75 31.21
CA GLY A 739 -18.98 -8.89 32.37
C GLY A 739 -18.50 -7.46 32.19
N ASP A 740 -18.91 -6.57 33.09
CA ASP A 740 -18.73 -5.10 33.06
C ASP A 740 -17.43 -4.62 33.71
N THR A 741 -16.67 -5.51 34.35
CA THR A 741 -15.36 -5.21 34.94
C THR A 741 -14.26 -6.16 34.46
N PRO A 742 -12.99 -5.72 34.38
CA PRO A 742 -11.84 -6.59 34.17
C PRO A 742 -11.80 -7.78 35.13
N SER A 743 -11.29 -8.93 34.65
CA SER A 743 -11.18 -10.17 35.41
C SER A 743 -9.72 -10.65 35.54
N GLU A 744 -9.51 -11.78 36.21
CA GLU A 744 -8.22 -12.46 36.30
C GLU A 744 -7.95 -13.42 35.12
N TRP A 745 -8.90 -13.59 34.19
CA TRP A 745 -8.76 -14.52 33.07
C TRP A 745 -7.60 -14.13 32.14
N GLY A 746 -6.81 -15.12 31.73
CA GLY A 746 -5.73 -14.92 30.75
C GLY A 746 -4.44 -14.27 31.25
N LYS A 747 -4.32 -13.96 32.54
CA LYS A 747 -3.11 -13.30 33.10
C LYS A 747 -1.85 -14.18 33.10
N GLU A 748 -2.01 -15.46 33.38
CA GLU A 748 -0.89 -16.40 33.60
C GLU A 748 -0.06 -16.63 32.33
N LYS A 749 1.27 -16.76 32.46
CA LYS A 749 2.15 -16.89 31.28
C LYS A 749 1.83 -18.10 30.38
N SER A 750 1.25 -19.17 30.94
CA SER A 750 0.79 -20.35 30.19
C SER A 750 -0.50 -20.14 29.38
N ALA A 751 -1.27 -19.08 29.68
CA ALA A 751 -2.50 -18.73 28.98
C ALA A 751 -2.25 -17.82 27.76
N ARG A 752 -1.10 -17.15 27.70
CA ARG A 752 -0.79 -16.15 26.67
C ARG A 752 -0.35 -16.80 25.36
N PRO A 753 -0.53 -16.13 24.20
CA PRO A 753 0.08 -16.59 22.97
C PRO A 753 1.61 -16.45 23.10
N THR A 754 2.35 -17.35 22.45
CA THR A 754 3.82 -17.31 22.44
C THR A 754 4.29 -17.12 21.00
N SER A 755 5.12 -16.10 20.77
CA SER A 755 5.73 -15.77 19.49
C SER A 755 7.21 -15.47 19.71
N TYR A 756 8.06 -16.41 19.26
CA TYR A 756 9.51 -16.31 19.26
C TYR A 756 10.03 -16.60 17.85
N ALA A 757 10.86 -15.71 17.29
CA ALA A 757 11.39 -15.89 15.93
C ALA A 757 12.23 -17.17 15.83
N VAL A 758 13.05 -17.39 16.86
CA VAL A 758 13.76 -18.64 17.12
C VAL A 758 13.36 -19.13 18.51
N PRO A 759 12.74 -20.32 18.64
CA PRO A 759 12.35 -20.86 19.94
C PRO A 759 13.55 -20.93 20.89
N PRO A 760 13.42 -20.58 22.19
CA PRO A 760 14.53 -20.62 23.14
C PRO A 760 15.22 -21.98 23.26
N SER A 761 14.51 -23.08 22.98
CA SER A 761 15.05 -24.45 22.90
C SER A 761 15.97 -24.70 21.70
N GLU A 762 15.86 -23.91 20.63
CA GLU A 762 16.62 -24.02 19.38
C GLU A 762 17.71 -22.94 19.26
N ALA A 763 17.66 -21.90 20.10
CA ALA A 763 18.57 -20.76 20.07
C ALA A 763 20.05 -21.14 19.97
N LEU A 764 20.52 -22.12 20.75
CA LEU A 764 21.92 -22.57 20.78
C LEU A 764 22.41 -23.25 19.49
N SER A 765 21.52 -23.78 18.66
CA SER A 765 21.88 -24.42 17.37
C SER A 765 21.68 -23.50 16.17
N ILE A 766 20.70 -22.58 16.27
CA ILE A 766 20.27 -21.70 15.19
C ILE A 766 20.95 -20.33 15.23
N ILE A 767 20.97 -19.64 16.38
CA ILE A 767 21.45 -18.26 16.46
C ILE A 767 22.97 -18.22 16.30
N ASP A 768 23.44 -17.43 15.36
CA ASP A 768 24.85 -17.13 15.15
C ASP A 768 25.24 -15.97 16.08
N THR A 769 25.85 -16.28 17.22
CA THR A 769 26.27 -15.28 18.22
C THR A 769 27.56 -14.56 17.81
N LYS A 770 27.71 -14.22 16.52
CA LYS A 770 28.78 -13.34 16.06
C LYS A 770 28.59 -11.99 16.71
N GLU A 771 29.62 -11.53 17.41
CA GLU A 771 29.67 -10.15 17.84
C GLU A 771 29.83 -9.28 16.60
N GLU A 772 28.88 -8.37 16.39
CA GLU A 772 29.00 -7.36 15.39
C GLU A 772 29.97 -6.27 15.89
N VAL A 773 30.92 -5.91 15.02
CA VAL A 773 31.82 -4.79 15.24
C VAL A 773 31.60 -3.84 14.07
N PHE A 774 31.03 -2.67 14.39
CA PHE A 774 30.72 -1.65 13.41
C PHE A 774 31.98 -1.07 12.77
N ARG A 775 31.78 -0.39 11.65
CA ARG A 775 32.82 0.31 10.91
C ARG A 775 33.18 1.59 11.69
N PRO A 776 34.49 1.89 11.92
CA PRO A 776 34.87 3.19 12.42
C PRO A 776 34.29 4.32 11.57
N TYR A 777 33.99 5.47 12.16
CA TYR A 777 33.54 6.68 11.47
C TYR A 777 34.41 7.88 11.86
N ILE A 778 34.48 8.87 10.98
CA ILE A 778 35.13 10.15 11.25
C ILE A 778 34.18 11.10 11.98
N THR A 779 34.70 11.87 12.94
CA THR A 779 33.95 12.96 13.58
C THR A 779 34.18 14.32 12.92
N ASN A 780 34.95 14.34 11.84
CA ASN A 780 35.23 15.53 11.04
C ASN A 780 33.96 15.97 10.28
N LYS A 781 33.61 17.26 10.36
CA LYS A 781 32.46 17.82 9.63
C LYS A 781 32.66 17.83 8.11
N SER A 782 33.90 17.77 7.65
CA SER A 782 34.27 17.60 6.25
C SER A 782 35.57 16.79 6.13
N VAL A 783 35.74 16.13 4.99
CA VAL A 783 36.98 15.48 4.56
C VAL A 783 37.88 16.41 3.73
N ILE A 784 37.40 17.61 3.39
CA ILE A 784 38.13 18.60 2.61
C ILE A 784 38.83 19.62 3.53
N PHE A 785 40.04 20.05 3.17
CA PHE A 785 40.80 21.02 3.97
C PHE A 785 41.78 21.86 3.15
N ASN A 786 42.14 23.06 3.62
CA ASN A 786 43.02 23.98 2.89
C ASN A 786 44.51 23.88 3.28
N SER A 787 44.81 23.53 4.53
CA SER A 787 46.16 23.60 5.11
C SER A 787 46.51 22.31 5.84
N THR A 788 45.88 22.08 7.00
CA THR A 788 45.94 20.83 7.75
C THR A 788 44.58 20.47 8.33
N ILE A 789 44.27 19.18 8.46
CA ILE A 789 43.09 18.69 9.19
C ILE A 789 43.50 17.69 10.27
N ASP A 790 42.89 17.79 11.45
CA ASP A 790 43.00 16.80 12.53
C ASP A 790 41.93 15.72 12.31
N VAL A 791 42.33 14.56 11.80
CA VAL A 791 41.44 13.39 11.61
C VAL A 791 41.16 12.75 12.95
N SER A 792 39.88 12.54 13.26
CA SER A 792 39.45 11.89 14.50
C SER A 792 38.46 10.78 14.20
N LEU A 793 38.81 9.55 14.59
CA LEU A 793 38.00 8.34 14.42
C LEU A 793 37.22 8.02 15.70
N LYS A 794 36.07 7.37 15.54
CA LYS A 794 35.26 6.77 16.60
C LYS A 794 34.65 5.47 16.09
N ASP A 795 34.09 4.68 17.00
CA ASP A 795 33.22 3.55 16.70
C ASP A 795 31.96 3.62 17.59
N VAL A 796 30.87 2.98 17.19
CA VAL A 796 29.67 2.82 18.03
C VAL A 796 29.73 1.56 18.89
N THR A 797 30.57 0.59 18.50
CA THR A 797 30.84 -0.62 19.27
C THR A 797 31.63 -0.24 20.52
N PRO A 798 31.15 -0.56 21.74
CA PRO A 798 31.92 -0.30 22.96
C PRO A 798 33.15 -1.21 23.05
N GLU A 799 34.18 -0.74 23.74
CA GLU A 799 35.39 -1.51 24.09
C GLU A 799 36.17 -2.10 22.88
N VAL A 800 36.28 -1.31 21.80
CA VAL A 800 37.08 -1.66 20.61
C VAL A 800 38.35 -0.84 20.46
N ASP A 801 39.38 -1.45 19.87
CA ASP A 801 40.59 -0.79 19.42
C ASP A 801 40.48 -0.46 17.92
N ILE A 802 40.68 0.81 17.56
CA ILE A 802 40.65 1.25 16.15
C ILE A 802 42.08 1.22 15.57
N TYR A 803 42.24 0.63 14.39
CA TYR A 803 43.50 0.58 13.64
C TYR A 803 43.33 1.21 12.27
N TYR A 804 44.32 1.98 11.81
CA TYR A 804 44.24 2.74 10.57
C TYR A 804 45.55 2.81 9.77
N THR A 805 45.40 3.14 8.50
CA THR A 805 46.45 3.41 7.51
C THR A 805 46.20 4.75 6.81
N ILE A 806 47.27 5.35 6.28
CA ILE A 806 47.26 6.64 5.57
C ILE A 806 47.97 6.58 4.20
N ASP A 807 48.29 5.37 3.74
CA ASP A 807 48.94 5.07 2.46
C ASP A 807 48.00 4.32 1.50
N GLY A 808 46.72 4.19 1.86
CA GLY A 808 45.70 3.47 1.10
C GLY A 808 45.74 1.94 1.24
N THR A 809 46.68 1.36 2.02
CA THR A 809 46.68 -0.08 2.29
C THR A 809 45.53 -0.49 3.21
N THR A 810 45.08 -1.75 3.13
CA THR A 810 44.02 -2.26 4.02
C THR A 810 44.56 -2.42 5.44
N PRO A 811 43.95 -1.80 6.47
CA PRO A 811 44.42 -1.90 7.85
C PRO A 811 44.14 -3.28 8.46
N ASP A 812 44.98 -3.64 9.42
CA ASP A 812 44.90 -4.84 10.25
C ASP A 812 45.34 -4.52 11.71
N ILE A 813 45.37 -5.53 12.59
CA ILE A 813 45.82 -5.37 13.99
C ILE A 813 47.31 -4.97 14.15
N ASN A 814 48.10 -5.00 13.08
CA ASN A 814 49.50 -4.58 13.06
C ASN A 814 49.67 -3.14 12.54
N SER A 815 48.58 -2.52 12.07
CA SER A 815 48.53 -1.15 11.55
C SER A 815 48.56 -0.13 12.69
N THR A 816 48.49 1.17 12.38
CA THR A 816 48.63 2.20 13.41
C THR A 816 47.38 2.22 14.30
N LYS A 817 47.53 2.01 15.61
CA LYS A 817 46.42 2.15 16.56
C LYS A 817 46.05 3.63 16.72
N PHE A 818 44.75 3.92 16.71
CA PHE A 818 44.21 5.26 16.94
C PHE A 818 44.01 5.50 18.45
N ASP A 819 44.95 6.20 19.09
CA ASP A 819 44.84 6.62 20.49
C ASP A 819 44.39 8.10 20.64
N LYS A 820 44.50 8.91 19.57
CA LYS A 820 44.17 10.35 19.53
C LYS A 820 44.12 10.86 18.08
N PRO A 821 43.51 12.04 17.83
CA PRO A 821 43.51 12.66 16.50
C PRO A 821 44.91 12.87 15.90
N PHE A 822 45.03 12.74 14.57
CA PHE A 822 46.27 12.88 13.83
C PHE A 822 46.14 13.86 12.66
N LYS A 823 47.23 14.52 12.26
CA LYS A 823 47.22 15.55 11.21
C LYS A 823 47.44 14.97 9.82
N LEU A 824 46.69 15.50 8.85
CA LEU A 824 46.97 15.40 7.42
C LEU A 824 47.34 16.79 6.87
N GLU A 825 48.29 16.84 5.93
CA GLU A 825 48.81 18.07 5.30
C GLU A 825 48.67 18.08 3.76
N LYS A 826 48.12 16.99 3.19
CA LYS A 826 47.91 16.72 1.76
C LYS A 826 46.76 15.72 1.56
N SER A 827 46.17 15.68 0.36
CA SER A 827 45.17 14.67 -0.04
C SER A 827 45.65 13.26 0.31
N THR A 828 44.83 12.51 1.05
CA THR A 828 45.19 11.23 1.69
C THR A 828 43.95 10.34 1.85
N VAL A 829 44.07 9.08 1.46
CA VAL A 829 43.07 8.04 1.76
C VAL A 829 43.36 7.46 3.14
N VAL A 830 42.45 7.66 4.09
CA VAL A 830 42.50 7.07 5.44
C VAL A 830 41.61 5.84 5.44
N LYS A 831 42.16 4.68 5.77
CA LYS A 831 41.37 3.46 5.96
C LYS A 831 41.42 3.01 7.41
N ALA A 832 40.31 2.52 7.94
CA ALA A 832 40.21 2.11 9.35
C ALA A 832 39.40 0.83 9.56
N ILE A 833 39.76 0.06 10.59
CA ILE A 833 38.96 -1.03 11.19
C ILE A 833 38.86 -0.83 12.70
N ALA A 834 37.78 -1.32 13.30
CA ALA A 834 37.67 -1.55 14.74
C ALA A 834 37.86 -3.04 15.03
N VAL A 835 38.48 -3.36 16.17
CA VAL A 835 38.69 -4.73 16.62
C VAL A 835 38.30 -4.83 18.09
N ASN A 836 37.38 -5.75 18.40
CA ASN A 836 36.91 -5.93 19.78
C ASN A 836 37.85 -6.81 20.62
N SER A 837 37.59 -6.91 21.91
CA SER A 837 38.39 -7.70 22.86
C SER A 837 38.49 -9.21 22.56
N LYS A 838 37.63 -9.75 21.68
CA LYS A 838 37.67 -11.15 21.20
C LYS A 838 38.40 -11.30 19.86
N GLY A 839 38.92 -10.22 19.28
CA GLY A 839 39.63 -10.22 18.01
C GLY A 839 38.70 -10.23 16.78
N VAL A 840 37.40 -9.95 16.95
CA VAL A 840 36.50 -9.73 15.81
C VAL A 840 36.81 -8.36 15.22
N SER A 841 37.11 -8.33 13.92
CA SER A 841 37.35 -7.10 13.16
C SER A 841 36.07 -6.64 12.47
N SER A 842 35.88 -5.32 12.42
CA SER A 842 34.90 -4.68 11.56
C SER A 842 35.21 -4.91 10.08
N LYS A 843 34.23 -4.57 9.23
CA LYS A 843 34.49 -4.24 7.83
C LYS A 843 35.34 -2.96 7.75
N VAL A 844 36.08 -2.79 6.64
CA VAL A 844 36.95 -1.62 6.43
C VAL A 844 36.08 -0.37 6.17
N SER A 845 36.52 0.74 6.75
CA SER A 845 36.06 2.09 6.46
C SER A 845 37.08 2.78 5.57
N ASP A 846 36.62 3.60 4.62
CA ASP A 846 37.46 4.28 3.64
C ASP A 846 37.04 5.76 3.59
N PHE A 847 37.99 6.66 3.86
CA PHE A 847 37.75 8.11 3.90
C PHE A 847 38.76 8.83 3.00
N GLU A 848 38.26 9.43 1.92
CA GLU A 848 39.09 10.20 1.00
C GLU A 848 39.19 11.66 1.46
N PHE A 849 40.23 11.98 2.24
CA PHE A 849 40.53 13.36 2.63
C PHE A 849 41.22 14.10 1.48
N LYS A 850 40.69 15.26 1.07
CA LYS A 850 41.26 16.06 -0.04
C LYS A 850 41.76 17.41 0.44
N LYS A 851 42.94 17.81 -0.04
CA LYS A 851 43.47 19.15 0.18
C LYS A 851 43.15 20.00 -1.05
N ALA A 852 42.50 21.15 -0.87
CA ALA A 852 42.13 22.03 -1.97
C ALA A 852 41.90 23.49 -1.51
N TYR A 853 41.77 24.42 -2.45
CA TYR A 853 41.68 25.87 -2.21
C TYR A 853 40.23 26.33 -2.01
N PHE A 854 39.89 26.90 -0.84
CA PHE A 854 38.55 27.40 -0.50
C PHE A 854 38.58 28.63 0.40
N ASN A 855 37.50 29.42 0.37
CA ASN A 855 37.27 30.53 1.30
C ASN A 855 35.85 30.53 1.85
N THR A 856 35.75 30.42 3.17
CA THR A 856 34.49 30.46 3.94
C THR A 856 34.14 31.85 4.47
N GLY A 857 34.91 32.89 4.14
CA GLY A 857 34.62 34.29 4.47
C GLY A 857 35.65 35.32 3.98
N GLU A 858 35.19 36.23 3.10
CA GLU A 858 35.64 37.62 2.88
C GLU A 858 36.57 38.02 1.71
N GLU A 859 37.31 37.13 1.00
CA GLU A 859 38.11 37.58 -0.20
C GLU A 859 38.16 36.58 -1.37
N TYR A 860 39.10 35.62 -1.39
CA TYR A 860 39.28 34.61 -2.45
C TYR A 860 39.64 33.22 -1.90
N PRO A 861 39.34 32.10 -2.59
CA PRO A 861 38.61 32.04 -3.86
C PRO A 861 37.13 32.46 -3.74
N LYS A 862 36.59 33.01 -4.83
CA LYS A 862 35.24 33.57 -4.90
C LYS A 862 34.41 32.86 -5.96
N LEU A 863 33.28 32.29 -5.54
CA LEU A 863 32.27 31.73 -6.42
C LEU A 863 31.44 32.82 -7.10
N SER A 864 31.07 32.61 -8.36
CA SER A 864 30.04 33.34 -9.09
C SER A 864 29.27 32.35 -9.95
N ILE A 865 27.95 32.28 -9.74
CA ILE A 865 27.05 31.37 -10.45
C ILE A 865 26.24 32.11 -11.50
N ASN A 866 25.95 31.43 -12.61
CA ASN A 866 25.12 31.92 -13.72
C ASN A 866 23.97 30.94 -13.99
N TYR A 867 23.19 30.64 -12.95
CA TYR A 867 21.98 29.83 -12.98
C TYR A 867 21.04 30.24 -11.85
N GLU A 868 19.73 30.05 -12.04
CA GLU A 868 18.73 30.23 -10.99
C GLU A 868 18.62 28.97 -10.11
N LYS A 869 18.88 29.09 -8.81
CA LYS A 869 18.71 28.00 -7.84
C LYS A 869 17.23 27.70 -7.58
N ASN A 870 16.90 26.44 -7.31
CA ASN A 870 15.60 26.11 -6.75
C ASN A 870 15.55 26.43 -5.24
N ALA A 871 14.51 27.14 -4.79
CA ALA A 871 14.39 27.56 -3.39
C ALA A 871 14.26 26.40 -2.36
N THR A 872 13.94 25.19 -2.80
CA THR A 872 13.89 23.98 -1.97
C THR A 872 15.26 23.28 -1.90
N TYR A 873 16.12 23.51 -2.89
CA TYR A 873 17.42 22.83 -3.09
C TYR A 873 18.51 23.88 -3.35
N ASP A 874 18.77 24.68 -2.32
CA ASP A 874 19.77 25.74 -2.30
C ASP A 874 20.76 25.45 -1.15
N ALA A 875 21.99 25.07 -1.51
CA ALA A 875 23.07 24.81 -0.55
C ALA A 875 23.67 26.11 0.06
N GLY A 876 23.06 27.27 -0.23
CA GLY A 876 23.51 28.59 0.18
C GLY A 876 24.50 29.23 -0.82
N ASN A 877 24.82 30.51 -0.61
CA ASN A 877 25.57 31.33 -1.57
C ASN A 877 26.91 30.74 -2.04
N ASN A 878 27.56 29.94 -1.19
CA ASN A 878 28.83 29.26 -1.49
C ASN A 878 28.69 27.73 -1.51
N GLY A 879 27.49 27.14 -1.48
CA GLY A 879 27.30 25.71 -1.19
C GLY A 879 27.82 24.70 -2.22
N ILE A 880 28.44 25.16 -3.32
CA ILE A 880 29.23 24.33 -4.24
C ILE A 880 30.72 24.74 -4.28
N LEU A 881 31.17 25.50 -3.28
CA LEU A 881 32.56 25.88 -2.97
C LEU A 881 32.76 26.08 -1.45
N ASP A 882 31.98 25.41 -0.59
CA ASP A 882 32.02 25.63 0.87
C ASP A 882 32.99 24.69 1.61
N GLY A 883 33.54 23.71 0.88
CA GLY A 883 34.42 22.68 1.40
C GLY A 883 33.70 21.53 2.10
N VAL A 884 32.41 21.29 1.90
CA VAL A 884 31.63 20.24 2.59
C VAL A 884 30.89 19.33 1.59
N TYR A 885 31.39 18.12 1.35
CA TYR A 885 30.67 17.18 0.49
C TYR A 885 29.24 16.90 0.94
N ALA A 886 28.34 16.98 -0.03
CA ALA A 886 27.04 16.37 -0.01
C ALA A 886 27.14 14.84 -0.02
N SER A 887 26.22 14.21 0.69
CA SER A 887 26.06 12.75 0.72
C SER A 887 25.14 12.28 -0.41
N ASP A 888 25.03 10.97 -0.62
CA ASP A 888 24.06 10.40 -1.55
C ASP A 888 22.59 10.56 -1.11
N ASN A 889 22.35 11.14 0.07
CA ASN A 889 21.03 11.61 0.51
C ASN A 889 20.70 12.99 -0.08
N LEU A 890 19.71 13.04 -0.98
CA LEU A 890 19.20 14.28 -1.59
C LEU A 890 18.65 15.33 -0.59
N ARG A 891 18.40 14.92 0.67
CA ARG A 891 17.77 15.74 1.72
C ARG A 891 18.73 16.31 2.75
N ASP A 892 20.04 16.12 2.59
CA ASP A 892 21.02 16.62 3.55
C ASP A 892 21.26 18.15 3.50
N GLY A 893 20.59 18.84 2.56
CA GLY A 893 20.58 20.29 2.42
C GLY A 893 21.81 20.87 1.72
N LYS A 894 22.68 20.04 1.14
CA LYS A 894 23.96 20.47 0.52
C LYS A 894 23.97 20.42 -1.00
N TRP A 895 22.87 20.01 -1.64
CA TRP A 895 22.77 19.94 -3.09
C TRP A 895 22.17 21.23 -3.67
N ASP A 896 22.87 21.85 -4.61
CA ASP A 896 22.29 22.89 -5.48
C ASP A 896 21.49 22.23 -6.61
N GLY A 897 20.18 22.47 -6.63
CA GLY A 897 19.25 21.88 -7.61
C GLY A 897 18.85 22.83 -8.75
N VAL A 898 19.08 22.41 -10.00
CA VAL A 898 18.65 23.13 -11.21
C VAL A 898 17.93 22.22 -12.21
N SER A 899 17.04 22.79 -13.03
CA SER A 899 16.41 22.11 -14.17
C SER A 899 16.23 23.10 -15.33
N LYS A 900 16.07 22.58 -16.56
CA LYS A 900 15.85 23.33 -17.83
C LYS A 900 16.98 24.25 -18.29
N GLN A 901 18.03 24.46 -17.50
CA GLN A 901 19.15 25.35 -17.81
C GLN A 901 20.50 24.65 -17.59
N ASN A 902 21.56 25.22 -18.16
CA ASN A 902 22.92 24.82 -17.80
C ASN A 902 23.23 25.29 -16.37
N LEU A 903 24.03 24.50 -15.65
CA LEU A 903 24.74 24.99 -14.48
C LEU A 903 26.06 25.58 -14.95
N GLU A 904 26.27 26.89 -14.76
CA GLU A 904 27.55 27.55 -14.98
C GLU A 904 28.06 28.16 -13.66
N ALA A 905 29.26 27.76 -13.26
CA ALA A 905 29.93 28.23 -12.05
C ALA A 905 31.34 28.71 -12.38
N ILE A 906 31.76 29.84 -11.80
CA ILE A 906 33.08 30.46 -11.98
C ILE A 906 33.70 30.65 -10.61
N VAL A 907 34.93 30.18 -10.44
CA VAL A 907 35.75 30.38 -9.24
C VAL A 907 36.93 31.27 -9.60
N ASP A 908 36.99 32.45 -9.00
CA ASP A 908 38.14 33.36 -9.06
C ASP A 908 39.06 33.10 -7.86
N LEU A 909 40.29 32.65 -8.09
CA LEU A 909 41.30 32.40 -7.05
C LEU A 909 41.99 33.68 -6.54
N GLY A 910 41.69 34.84 -7.14
CA GLY A 910 42.23 36.16 -6.78
C GLY A 910 43.60 36.47 -7.39
N GLN A 911 44.46 35.45 -7.53
CA GLN A 911 45.72 35.51 -8.25
C GLN A 911 45.93 34.21 -9.05
N PRO A 912 46.83 34.19 -10.05
CA PRO A 912 47.25 32.95 -10.69
C PRO A 912 47.93 32.01 -9.69
N GLU A 913 47.48 30.76 -9.63
CA GLU A 913 48.04 29.69 -8.80
C GLU A 913 48.40 28.49 -9.69
N GLU A 914 49.38 27.68 -9.29
CA GLU A 914 49.70 26.43 -9.99
C GLU A 914 48.61 25.39 -9.68
N LEU A 915 47.85 25.00 -10.70
CA LEU A 915 46.72 24.08 -10.55
C LEU A 915 47.04 22.69 -11.11
N HIS A 916 46.56 21.67 -10.41
CA HIS A 916 46.77 20.26 -10.72
C HIS A 916 45.47 19.55 -11.09
N GLN A 917 44.34 19.93 -10.49
CA GLN A 917 43.06 19.25 -10.73
C GLN A 917 41.86 20.16 -10.46
N VAL A 918 40.76 19.93 -11.19
CA VAL A 918 39.42 20.40 -10.82
C VAL A 918 38.45 19.21 -10.83
N SER A 919 37.48 19.19 -9.93
CA SER A 919 36.37 18.24 -9.98
C SER A 919 35.07 18.84 -9.46
N MET A 920 33.93 18.34 -9.96
CA MET A 920 32.58 18.69 -9.50
C MET A 920 31.73 17.42 -9.41
N GLY A 921 30.95 17.27 -8.35
CA GLY A 921 30.08 16.12 -8.14
C GLY A 921 28.62 16.40 -8.51
N PHE A 922 27.92 15.33 -8.87
CA PHE A 922 26.50 15.33 -9.19
C PHE A 922 25.81 14.12 -8.57
N LEU A 923 24.61 14.33 -8.04
CA LEU A 923 23.74 13.26 -7.56
C LEU A 923 22.90 12.72 -8.73
N GLU A 924 23.05 11.43 -8.99
CA GLU A 924 22.09 10.65 -9.76
C GLU A 924 21.16 9.94 -8.78
N ASN A 925 19.86 10.19 -8.92
CA ASN A 925 18.78 9.52 -8.20
C ASN A 925 17.62 9.43 -9.20
N THR A 926 17.64 8.40 -10.05
CA THR A 926 16.73 8.33 -11.20
C THR A 926 15.28 8.33 -10.75
N SER A 927 14.93 7.60 -9.69
CA SER A 927 13.61 7.60 -9.04
C SER A 927 13.14 9.00 -8.57
N SER A 928 14.07 9.87 -8.18
CA SER A 928 13.80 11.26 -7.79
C SER A 928 13.99 12.26 -8.95
N TRP A 929 14.03 11.77 -10.19
CA TRP A 929 14.15 12.55 -11.42
C TRP A 929 15.51 13.28 -11.55
N LEU A 930 16.50 12.90 -10.74
CA LEU A 930 17.85 13.46 -10.75
C LEU A 930 18.73 12.61 -11.67
N PHE A 931 19.32 13.22 -12.70
CA PHE A 931 20.15 12.55 -13.69
C PHE A 931 21.52 13.24 -13.78
N LEU A 932 22.55 12.49 -14.17
CA LEU A 932 23.84 13.09 -14.48
C LEU A 932 23.74 14.09 -15.65
N PRO A 933 24.62 15.11 -15.70
CA PRO A 933 24.64 16.04 -16.83
C PRO A 933 25.03 15.33 -18.13
N LYS A 934 24.27 15.58 -19.20
CA LYS A 934 24.52 15.10 -20.56
C LYS A 934 25.97 15.35 -20.99
N LYS A 935 26.49 16.52 -20.64
CA LYS A 935 27.92 16.82 -20.69
C LYS A 935 28.31 17.78 -19.57
N ILE A 936 29.57 17.71 -19.17
CA ILE A 936 30.24 18.69 -18.32
C ILE A 936 31.55 19.14 -18.98
N GLU A 937 31.83 20.42 -18.90
CA GLU A 937 33.02 21.06 -19.46
C GLU A 937 33.74 21.87 -18.38
N PHE A 938 35.05 21.66 -18.27
CA PHE A 938 35.92 22.41 -17.37
C PHE A 938 36.80 23.35 -18.20
N LEU A 939 36.91 24.61 -17.77
CA LEU A 939 37.70 25.63 -18.45
C LEU A 939 38.54 26.45 -17.45
N VAL A 940 39.64 27.02 -17.93
CA VAL A 940 40.54 27.86 -17.13
C VAL A 940 40.84 29.20 -17.82
N SER A 941 41.14 30.23 -17.04
CA SER A 941 41.52 31.57 -17.54
C SER A 941 42.49 32.29 -16.59
N ASN A 942 43.18 33.30 -17.10
CA ASN A 942 43.99 34.23 -16.32
C ASN A 942 43.42 35.66 -16.27
N ASP A 943 42.51 36.01 -17.19
CA ASP A 943 41.87 37.34 -17.25
C ASP A 943 40.39 37.32 -16.81
N GLY A 944 39.75 36.14 -16.80
CA GLY A 944 38.34 35.97 -16.44
C GLY A 944 37.38 36.23 -17.61
N GLU A 945 37.90 36.55 -18.80
CA GLU A 945 37.15 36.82 -20.03
C GLU A 945 37.39 35.70 -21.07
N ASN A 946 38.66 35.34 -21.29
CA ASN A 946 39.10 34.36 -22.28
C ASN A 946 39.34 33.01 -21.59
N TYR A 947 38.39 32.09 -21.74
CA TYR A 947 38.48 30.74 -21.18
C TYR A 947 39.00 29.72 -22.18
N THR A 948 39.90 28.85 -21.73
CA THR A 948 40.39 27.68 -22.48
C THR A 948 39.79 26.42 -21.87
N SER A 949 39.09 25.63 -22.69
CA SER A 949 38.58 24.32 -22.28
C SER A 949 39.74 23.34 -22.03
N ILE A 950 39.73 22.67 -20.88
CA ILE A 950 40.74 21.68 -20.49
C ILE A 950 40.23 20.24 -20.60
N GLY A 951 38.91 20.05 -20.57
CA GLY A 951 38.29 18.74 -20.76
C GLY A 951 36.76 18.83 -20.85
N ILE A 952 36.18 17.90 -21.61
CA ILE A 952 34.73 17.70 -21.74
C ILE A 952 34.45 16.21 -21.48
N GLN A 953 33.52 15.93 -20.58
CA GLN A 953 33.05 14.58 -20.28
C GLN A 953 31.56 14.50 -20.63
N GLU A 954 31.17 13.48 -21.39
CA GLU A 954 29.78 13.22 -21.78
C GLU A 954 29.25 12.01 -21.02
N THR A 955 27.99 12.05 -20.62
CA THR A 955 27.29 10.91 -20.02
C THR A 955 26.24 10.34 -20.98
N LYS A 956 25.70 9.18 -20.62
CA LYS A 956 24.55 8.59 -21.30
C LYS A 956 23.44 8.48 -20.28
N MET A 957 22.22 8.79 -20.70
CA MET A 957 21.05 8.61 -19.86
C MET A 957 20.88 7.10 -19.57
N PRO A 958 20.64 6.70 -18.31
CA PRO A 958 20.40 5.30 -17.98
C PRO A 958 19.15 4.76 -18.69
N ASN A 959 19.20 3.50 -19.10
CA ASN A 959 18.15 2.87 -19.92
C ASN A 959 17.18 1.99 -19.12
N ASP A 960 17.51 1.68 -17.87
CA ASP A 960 16.65 1.00 -16.89
C ASP A 960 17.13 1.26 -15.45
N HIS A 961 16.23 0.99 -14.50
CA HIS A 961 16.42 0.90 -13.04
C HIS A 961 16.66 2.18 -12.21
N PRO A 962 16.30 2.13 -10.90
CA PRO A 962 16.77 3.07 -9.89
C PRO A 962 18.31 3.03 -9.76
N ILE A 963 18.94 4.17 -9.95
CA ILE A 963 20.35 4.39 -9.57
C ILE A 963 20.35 5.51 -8.54
N ILE A 964 20.96 5.27 -7.37
CA ILE A 964 21.36 6.30 -6.42
C ILE A 964 22.88 6.28 -6.39
N SER A 965 23.53 7.34 -6.88
CA SER A 965 24.99 7.46 -6.86
C SER A 965 25.45 8.93 -6.90
N VAL A 966 26.60 9.22 -6.31
CA VAL A 966 27.29 10.49 -6.49
C VAL A 966 28.45 10.28 -7.46
N THR A 967 28.40 10.94 -8.62
CA THR A 967 29.47 10.89 -9.63
C THR A 967 30.28 12.18 -9.59
N ARG A 968 31.59 12.05 -9.37
CA ARG A 968 32.55 13.18 -9.44
C ARG A 968 33.29 13.21 -10.76
N PHE A 969 32.91 14.15 -11.63
CA PHE A 969 33.65 14.47 -12.84
C PHE A 969 34.92 15.20 -12.46
N THR A 970 36.06 14.79 -13.02
CA THR A 970 37.39 15.26 -12.61
C THR A 970 38.25 15.48 -13.85
N GLU A 971 38.91 16.64 -13.96
CA GLU A 971 39.89 16.94 -14.99
C GLU A 971 41.22 17.39 -14.41
N LYS A 972 42.30 17.04 -15.11
CA LYS A 972 43.66 17.43 -14.74
C LYS A 972 44.00 18.80 -15.32
N ILE A 973 44.61 19.64 -14.50
CA ILE A 973 45.14 20.94 -14.89
C ILE A 973 46.66 20.85 -14.94
N ALA A 974 47.27 21.61 -15.86
CA ALA A 974 48.71 21.73 -15.99
C ALA A 974 49.07 23.17 -16.39
N GLY A 975 49.21 24.04 -15.40
CA GLY A 975 49.60 25.44 -15.61
C GLY A 975 49.20 26.35 -14.46
N GLU A 976 49.58 27.63 -14.59
CA GLU A 976 49.27 28.69 -13.65
C GLU A 976 48.02 29.46 -14.13
N TYR A 977 46.94 29.43 -13.34
CA TYR A 977 45.64 29.99 -13.71
C TYR A 977 44.98 30.69 -12.52
N ARG A 978 44.22 31.76 -12.80
CA ARG A 978 43.45 32.51 -11.78
C ARG A 978 41.99 32.11 -11.70
N TYR A 979 41.37 31.74 -12.82
CA TYR A 979 39.95 31.44 -12.88
C TYR A 979 39.71 30.01 -13.36
N VAL A 980 38.77 29.34 -12.71
CA VAL A 980 38.24 28.03 -13.13
C VAL A 980 36.74 28.20 -13.40
N LYS A 981 36.26 27.68 -14.53
CA LYS A 981 34.84 27.67 -14.90
C LYS A 981 34.39 26.23 -15.13
N VAL A 982 33.20 25.90 -14.64
CA VAL A 982 32.53 24.61 -14.88
C VAL A 982 31.18 24.88 -15.55
N ILE A 983 30.87 24.16 -16.63
CA ILE A 983 29.58 24.21 -17.31
C ILE A 983 29.01 22.79 -17.41
N ALA A 984 27.89 22.52 -16.75
CA ALA A 984 27.15 21.26 -16.86
C ALA A 984 25.83 21.46 -17.61
N THR A 985 25.57 20.63 -18.61
CA THR A 985 24.39 20.68 -19.47
C THR A 985 23.45 19.50 -19.19
N PRO A 986 22.16 19.71 -18.90
CA PRO A 986 21.20 18.63 -18.69
C PRO A 986 20.83 17.89 -19.98
N PHE A 987 20.19 16.72 -19.86
CA PHE A 987 19.47 16.10 -20.98
C PHE A 987 18.19 16.88 -21.31
N GLU A 988 17.73 16.80 -22.56
CA GLU A 988 16.55 17.55 -23.01
C GLU A 988 15.22 17.06 -22.37
N ALA A 989 15.11 15.79 -22.03
CA ALA A 989 13.91 15.19 -21.41
C ALA A 989 14.24 13.91 -20.64
N ILE A 990 13.39 13.58 -19.66
CA ILE A 990 13.40 12.30 -18.92
C ILE A 990 12.99 11.14 -19.85
N PRO A 991 13.66 9.97 -19.78
CA PRO A 991 13.47 8.88 -20.73
C PRO A 991 12.12 8.17 -20.56
N ASN A 992 11.62 7.58 -21.66
CA ASN A 992 10.28 6.99 -21.75
C ASN A 992 9.98 5.85 -20.75
N TRP A 993 11.01 5.20 -20.19
CA TRP A 993 10.83 4.14 -19.19
C TRP A 993 10.51 4.68 -17.78
N HIS A 994 10.86 5.94 -17.52
CA HIS A 994 10.79 6.53 -16.19
C HIS A 994 9.42 7.18 -15.94
N PRO A 995 8.80 7.07 -14.75
CA PRO A 995 7.48 7.65 -14.45
C PRO A 995 7.31 9.14 -14.79
N GLY A 996 8.38 9.93 -14.71
CA GLY A 996 8.41 11.34 -15.09
C GLY A 996 8.62 11.64 -16.59
N ALA A 997 8.51 10.65 -17.49
CA ALA A 997 8.81 10.77 -18.91
C ALA A 997 8.20 12.02 -19.57
N GLY A 998 8.98 12.68 -20.43
CA GLY A 998 8.58 13.93 -21.10
C GLY A 998 8.76 15.21 -20.26
N ASN A 999 8.97 15.10 -18.94
CA ASN A 999 9.43 16.23 -18.13
C ASN A 999 10.94 16.48 -18.29
N ASN A 1000 11.42 17.57 -17.72
CA ASN A 1000 12.84 17.93 -17.73
C ASN A 1000 13.54 17.26 -16.54
N PRO A 1001 14.75 16.70 -16.71
CA PRO A 1001 15.52 16.16 -15.60
C PRO A 1001 16.02 17.29 -14.68
N TRP A 1002 16.37 16.92 -13.45
CA TRP A 1002 17.11 17.77 -12.53
C TRP A 1002 18.61 17.44 -12.57
N LEU A 1003 19.44 18.46 -12.42
CA LEU A 1003 20.84 18.35 -12.02
C LEU A 1003 20.95 18.80 -10.58
N PHE A 1004 21.48 17.94 -9.71
CA PHE A 1004 21.86 18.27 -8.35
C PHE A 1004 23.38 18.24 -8.28
N SER A 1005 24.02 19.31 -7.81
CA SER A 1005 25.48 19.43 -7.81
C SER A 1005 26.07 19.89 -6.48
N ASP A 1006 27.24 19.34 -6.18
CA ASP A 1006 28.13 19.61 -5.04
C ASP A 1006 29.43 18.82 -5.33
N GLU A 1007 30.67 19.25 -5.13
CA GLU A 1007 31.33 20.46 -4.60
C GLU A 1007 32.44 20.75 -5.63
N ILE A 1008 32.73 22.01 -5.96
CA ILE A 1008 33.84 22.34 -6.86
C ILE A 1008 35.16 22.27 -6.09
N VAL A 1009 35.94 21.22 -6.31
CA VAL A 1009 37.24 21.01 -5.65
C VAL A 1009 38.35 21.34 -6.63
N ILE A 1010 39.22 22.29 -6.27
CA ILE A 1010 40.40 22.71 -7.03
C ILE A 1010 41.66 22.37 -6.21
N GLU A 1011 42.52 21.51 -6.76
CA GLU A 1011 43.82 21.06 -6.17
C GLU A 1011 45.02 21.64 -6.93
#